data_AF-H0F004-F1
#
_entry.id   AF-H0F004-F1
#
_cell.length_a   1.000
_cell.length_b   1.000
_cell.length_c   1.000
_cell.angle_alpha   90.00
_cell.angle_beta   90.00
_cell.angle_gamma   90.00
#
_symmetry.space_group_name_H-M   'P 1'
#
loop_
_entity.id
_entity.type
_entity.pdbx_description
1 polymer ?
#
loop_
_entity_poly.entity_id
_entity_poly.type
_entity_poly.pdbx_seq_one_letter_code
_entity_poly.pdbx_strand_id
1 'polypeptide(L)'
;MQVGTERQAGSELHAWRQFLARSTLWLGVLLLGSAAVCWVAANWQDMTKMQRFAGAEGLLAICALAAAWAGLRLRDRPGVRRSIPGALLALAGILLGALLALLGQTYQTGADTWELFAWWALLLLPWALAAGSQAVWLLWALVLNLAAALWLGERVFSWMMIFGGPGVPSLFMAALNLLLLLGWELAARRWRASTVFGPRILAAIAISVLVLALMFGDFILRGLGTYNGIAWVAATLGLGFYYQRGRRDLVILAMLAAGVICVSLRVVGEWLWRLEPGVWAALPLAALLMAEAVLAARWLRGLGDEASPVALPADAEPAGASAGNAVDPADSGAPVAQLAPAGVPRAEPPWYVQCLLGLSAWLATLLLLVFVAFSGFITSEGGALVAGLVLCAAGVAVLRSDAGPFWRQCGTAMAFAGQILIIFGLSSSTSFASASFFVLLMAAVVYALGPDAILRFLSGLLIALAGAALIWRGLSPDLMQDDLMDAWMRFDATRATFLWLPIGVIGAWATAVIITVSHRVGARRGHALQPLAWAFLLSVQGMVWLASGISATQLPAIWQLTPHTTILIVAGALLPAAAALAVLWPRRHVLTGGVTWGVPIGLLLLSLFWLPSPGVAFALAWLLLGFGLNQSRIMVFGVASLLAYLGVYYYQLELPLLQKALWLGGAALLLFVLRAAVWLVPRLMRTQPPAKPRVMPPVSSALRWRTLAILGGLALVLVVANGGIWQREKLLASGKVVILELAPVDPRSLMQGDYMALNFAAGREVTRLRLGGGNAAEQESVMGYEPDGYVLLAPDARGVAQPLRIQPEVHPHAEGEVPLRYRVRDNGVRIVTNAYFFPEGQAERYQVAKYGELRVAENGEALLVRMLGANLEPL
;
A
#
# COMPACT_ATOMS: atom_id res chain seq x y z
N MET A 1 -0.32 -12.51 26.62
CA MET A 1 -0.23 -13.37 25.42
C MET A 1 0.27 -14.74 25.86
N GLN A 2 -0.64 -15.67 26.17
CA GLN A 2 -0.31 -17.08 26.25
C GLN A 2 -0.98 -17.73 25.05
N VAL A 3 -0.22 -17.93 23.97
CA VAL A 3 -0.54 -18.97 22.99
C VAL A 3 0.20 -20.18 23.51
N GLY A 4 -0.51 -21.13 24.12
CA GLY A 4 0.07 -22.42 24.49
C GLY A 4 0.74 -23.04 23.26
N THR A 5 2.05 -23.21 23.32
CA THR A 5 2.87 -23.83 22.28
C THR A 5 2.99 -25.34 22.48
N GLU A 6 1.90 -26.00 22.86
CA GLU A 6 1.82 -27.46 22.80
C GLU A 6 1.11 -27.85 21.49
N ARG A 7 1.87 -27.86 20.39
CA ARG A 7 1.38 -28.31 19.10
C ARG A 7 1.47 -29.84 19.02
N GLN A 8 0.38 -30.53 19.29
CA GLN A 8 0.22 -31.96 18.96
C GLN A 8 0.45 -32.20 17.46
N ALA A 9 0.93 -33.38 17.06
CA ALA A 9 1.26 -33.72 15.67
C ALA A 9 0.10 -33.53 14.65
N GLY A 10 -1.16 -33.54 15.10
CA GLY A 10 -2.33 -33.18 14.27
C GLY A 10 -2.52 -31.66 14.05
N SER A 11 -2.02 -30.82 14.96
CA SER A 11 -2.17 -29.36 14.93
C SER A 11 -1.25 -28.67 13.91
N GLU A 12 -0.05 -29.20 13.68
CA GLU A 12 0.93 -28.63 12.76
C GLU A 12 0.48 -28.74 11.29
N LEU A 13 0.09 -29.96 10.86
CA LEU A 13 -0.44 -30.18 9.51
C LEU A 13 -1.72 -29.36 9.27
N HIS A 14 -2.57 -29.24 10.29
CA HIS A 14 -3.77 -28.42 10.23
C HIS A 14 -3.43 -26.94 10.05
N ALA A 15 -2.46 -26.41 10.80
CA ALA A 15 -2.00 -25.03 10.69
C ALA A 15 -1.42 -24.72 9.29
N TRP A 16 -0.59 -25.60 8.74
CA TRP A 16 -0.05 -25.47 7.38
C TRP A 16 -1.14 -25.47 6.32
N ARG A 17 -2.09 -26.41 6.40
CA ARG A 17 -3.23 -26.46 5.47
C ARG A 17 -4.09 -25.21 5.57
N GLN A 18 -4.33 -24.69 6.77
CA GLN A 18 -5.08 -23.45 6.95
C GLN A 18 -4.34 -22.24 6.39
N PHE A 19 -3.04 -22.11 6.66
CA PHE A 19 -2.23 -21.03 6.13
C PHE A 19 -2.23 -21.03 4.60
N LEU A 20 -1.87 -22.16 3.98
CA LEU A 20 -1.89 -22.29 2.52
C LEU A 20 -3.29 -22.03 1.94
N ALA A 21 -4.34 -22.51 2.60
CA ALA A 21 -5.71 -22.27 2.17
C ALA A 21 -6.17 -20.81 2.38
N ARG A 22 -5.60 -20.04 3.31
CA ARG A 22 -5.92 -18.62 3.45
C ARG A 22 -5.12 -17.80 2.45
N SER A 23 -3.82 -18.01 2.40
CA SER A 23 -2.88 -17.27 1.55
C SER A 23 -3.25 -17.43 0.07
N THR A 24 -3.44 -18.66 -0.42
CA THR A 24 -3.82 -18.87 -1.84
C THR A 24 -5.19 -18.31 -2.20
N LEU A 25 -6.14 -18.26 -1.25
CA LEU A 25 -7.48 -17.71 -1.51
C LEU A 25 -7.41 -16.19 -1.68
N TRP A 26 -6.84 -15.49 -0.70
CA TRP A 26 -6.79 -14.04 -0.70
C TRP A 26 -5.79 -13.50 -1.75
N LEU A 27 -4.68 -14.21 -1.97
CA LEU A 27 -3.75 -13.89 -3.06
C LEU A 27 -4.42 -14.06 -4.42
N GLY A 28 -5.12 -15.18 -4.64
CA GLY A 28 -5.85 -15.39 -5.89
C GLY A 28 -6.92 -14.33 -6.14
N VAL A 29 -7.67 -13.92 -5.11
CA VAL A 29 -8.65 -12.82 -5.21
C VAL A 29 -7.99 -11.49 -5.54
N LEU A 30 -6.88 -11.15 -4.86
CA LEU A 30 -6.14 -9.92 -5.11
C LEU A 30 -5.61 -9.86 -6.55
N LEU A 31 -5.00 -10.96 -7.03
CA LEU A 31 -4.45 -11.05 -8.38
C LEU A 31 -5.56 -11.01 -9.44
N LEU A 32 -6.68 -11.71 -9.23
CA LEU A 32 -7.81 -11.68 -10.16
C LEU A 32 -8.47 -10.30 -10.22
N GLY A 33 -8.64 -9.64 -9.07
CA GLY A 33 -9.15 -8.27 -9.00
C GLY A 33 -8.23 -7.28 -9.73
N SER A 34 -6.92 -7.42 -9.55
CA SER A 34 -5.92 -6.58 -10.24
C SER A 34 -5.90 -6.85 -11.75
N ALA A 35 -6.04 -8.12 -12.16
CA ALA A 35 -6.17 -8.50 -13.56
C ALA A 35 -7.38 -7.83 -14.21
N ALA A 36 -8.53 -7.80 -13.52
CA ALA A 36 -9.73 -7.16 -14.02
C ALA A 36 -9.58 -5.63 -14.17
N VAL A 37 -8.89 -4.99 -13.21
CA VAL A 37 -8.58 -3.54 -13.31
C VAL A 37 -7.70 -3.26 -14.53
N CYS A 38 -6.61 -4.00 -14.73
CA CYS A 38 -5.76 -3.86 -15.91
C CYS A 38 -6.51 -4.16 -17.21
N TRP A 39 -7.39 -5.17 -17.20
CA TRP A 39 -8.20 -5.56 -18.36
C TRP A 39 -9.16 -4.45 -18.80
N VAL A 40 -9.80 -3.76 -17.85
CA VAL A 40 -10.65 -2.59 -18.14
C VAL A 40 -9.77 -1.43 -18.64
N ALA A 41 -8.68 -1.13 -17.95
CA ALA A 41 -7.80 -0.01 -18.29
C ALA A 41 -7.18 -0.13 -19.70
N ALA A 42 -6.93 -1.36 -20.20
CA ALA A 42 -6.39 -1.61 -21.53
C ALA A 42 -7.29 -1.16 -22.70
N ASN A 43 -8.60 -0.97 -22.47
CA ASN A 43 -9.54 -0.38 -23.44
C ASN A 43 -9.56 -1.04 -24.85
N TRP A 44 -9.95 -2.31 -24.90
CA TRP A 44 -9.91 -3.21 -26.07
C TRP A 44 -10.55 -2.71 -27.37
N GLN A 45 -9.77 -2.50 -28.43
CA GLN A 45 -10.28 -2.06 -29.75
C GLN A 45 -11.35 -2.98 -30.35
N ASP A 46 -11.13 -4.29 -30.29
CA ASP A 46 -11.99 -5.28 -30.97
C ASP A 46 -13.30 -5.58 -30.24
N MET A 47 -13.46 -5.10 -29.00
CA MET A 47 -14.67 -5.32 -28.22
C MET A 47 -15.63 -4.14 -28.34
N THR A 48 -16.85 -4.43 -28.78
CA THR A 48 -17.97 -3.47 -28.75
C THR A 48 -18.30 -3.04 -27.33
N LYS A 49 -18.90 -1.85 -27.16
CA LYS A 49 -19.34 -1.32 -25.86
C LYS A 49 -20.16 -2.36 -25.07
N MET A 50 -21.11 -3.02 -25.74
CA MET A 50 -21.98 -4.03 -25.14
C MET A 50 -21.22 -5.26 -24.64
N GLN A 51 -20.23 -5.74 -25.39
CA GLN A 51 -19.40 -6.87 -24.96
C GLN A 51 -18.58 -6.54 -23.72
N ARG A 52 -18.03 -5.31 -23.63
CA ARG A 52 -17.25 -4.88 -22.47
C ARG A 52 -18.12 -4.80 -21.20
N PHE A 53 -19.28 -4.16 -21.30
CA PHE A 53 -20.23 -4.08 -20.17
C PHE A 53 -20.77 -5.45 -19.79
N ALA A 54 -21.23 -6.26 -20.73
CA ALA A 54 -21.73 -7.60 -20.45
C ALA A 54 -20.66 -8.51 -19.82
N GLY A 55 -19.39 -8.38 -20.25
CA GLY A 55 -18.27 -9.09 -19.65
C GLY A 55 -18.02 -8.69 -18.20
N ALA A 56 -17.95 -7.38 -17.92
CA ALA A 56 -17.74 -6.85 -16.57
C ALA A 56 -18.91 -7.16 -15.62
N GLU A 57 -20.15 -6.93 -16.06
CA GLU A 57 -21.37 -7.24 -15.30
C GLU A 57 -21.51 -8.74 -15.07
N GLY A 58 -21.22 -9.57 -16.08
CA GLY A 58 -21.26 -11.03 -15.98
C GLY A 58 -20.28 -11.58 -14.95
N LEU A 59 -19.02 -11.11 -14.96
CA LEU A 59 -18.01 -11.49 -13.96
C LEU A 59 -18.43 -11.08 -12.54
N LEU A 60 -18.95 -9.86 -12.39
CA LEU A 60 -19.44 -9.35 -11.12
C LEU A 60 -20.64 -10.17 -10.60
N ALA A 61 -21.61 -10.45 -11.47
CA ALA A 61 -22.79 -11.25 -11.14
C ALA A 61 -22.40 -12.68 -10.74
N ILE A 62 -21.50 -13.32 -11.48
CA ILE A 62 -20.97 -14.65 -11.13
C ILE A 62 -20.35 -14.63 -9.73
N CYS A 63 -19.54 -13.62 -9.40
CA CYS A 63 -18.93 -13.50 -8.07
C CYS A 63 -19.96 -13.34 -6.94
N ALA A 64 -20.95 -12.45 -7.13
CA ALA A 64 -21.99 -12.21 -6.13
C ALA A 64 -22.92 -13.43 -5.94
N LEU A 65 -23.34 -14.07 -7.03
CA LEU A 65 -24.15 -15.29 -7.00
C LEU A 65 -23.38 -16.45 -6.38
N ALA A 66 -22.10 -16.62 -6.74
CA ALA A 66 -21.22 -17.62 -6.14
C ALA A 66 -21.03 -17.35 -4.63
N ALA A 67 -20.94 -16.09 -4.18
CA ALA A 67 -20.86 -15.76 -2.78
C ALA A 67 -22.12 -16.14 -2.01
N ALA A 68 -23.30 -15.81 -2.54
CA ALA A 68 -24.59 -16.18 -1.98
C ALA A 68 -24.73 -17.72 -1.88
N TRP A 69 -24.42 -18.43 -2.97
CA TRP A 69 -24.44 -19.89 -3.03
C TRP A 69 -23.45 -20.54 -2.06
N ALA A 70 -22.21 -20.04 -2.01
CA ALA A 70 -21.17 -20.53 -1.11
C ALA A 70 -21.55 -20.31 0.36
N GLY A 71 -22.18 -19.16 0.68
CA GLY A 71 -22.70 -18.88 2.02
C GLY A 71 -23.73 -19.91 2.48
N LEU A 72 -24.65 -20.29 1.59
CA LEU A 72 -25.67 -21.30 1.88
C LEU A 72 -25.10 -22.73 1.97
N ARG A 73 -24.16 -23.08 1.08
CA ARG A 73 -23.55 -24.42 0.99
C ARG A 73 -22.53 -24.70 2.08
N LEU A 74 -21.77 -23.68 2.49
CA LEU A 74 -20.66 -23.82 3.44
C LEU A 74 -21.06 -23.39 4.86
N ARG A 75 -22.36 -23.22 5.14
CA ARG A 75 -22.89 -22.74 6.44
C ARG A 75 -22.48 -23.59 7.65
N ASP A 76 -22.24 -24.88 7.46
CA ASP A 76 -21.84 -25.85 8.49
C ASP A 76 -20.33 -26.14 8.49
N ARG A 77 -19.56 -25.46 7.62
CA ARG A 77 -18.12 -25.71 7.49
C ARG A 77 -17.34 -24.70 8.33
N PRO A 78 -16.58 -25.14 9.35
CA PRO A 78 -15.69 -24.24 10.07
C PRO A 78 -14.46 -23.86 9.23
N GLY A 79 -13.75 -22.81 9.67
CA GLY A 79 -12.45 -22.42 9.12
C GLY A 79 -12.52 -21.66 7.79
N VAL A 80 -11.51 -21.87 6.93
CA VAL A 80 -11.29 -21.13 5.67
C VAL A 80 -12.47 -21.22 4.69
N ARG A 81 -13.25 -22.28 4.74
CA ARG A 81 -14.44 -22.43 3.88
C ARG A 81 -15.49 -21.35 4.17
N ARG A 82 -15.54 -20.86 5.41
CA ARG A 82 -16.44 -19.78 5.83
C ARG A 82 -16.01 -18.39 5.33
N SER A 83 -14.73 -18.20 5.00
CA SER A 83 -14.24 -16.93 4.44
C SER A 83 -14.42 -16.82 2.93
N ILE A 84 -14.78 -17.91 2.23
CA ILE A 84 -14.97 -17.93 0.78
C ILE A 84 -16.05 -16.93 0.32
N PRO A 85 -17.25 -16.86 0.93
CA PRO A 85 -18.26 -15.87 0.55
C PRO A 85 -17.75 -14.42 0.68
N GLY A 86 -17.05 -14.12 1.77
CA GLY A 86 -16.45 -12.79 1.97
C GLY A 86 -15.35 -12.46 0.97
N ALA A 87 -14.56 -13.45 0.53
CA ALA A 87 -13.53 -13.28 -0.48
C ALA A 87 -14.14 -13.04 -1.88
N LEU A 88 -15.22 -13.75 -2.22
CA LEU A 88 -15.98 -13.54 -3.46
C LEU A 88 -16.68 -12.18 -3.48
N LEU A 89 -17.21 -11.72 -2.34
CA LEU A 89 -17.78 -10.37 -2.24
C LEU A 89 -16.71 -9.27 -2.30
N ALA A 90 -15.52 -9.49 -1.75
CA ALA A 90 -14.41 -8.57 -1.91
C ALA A 90 -14.02 -8.45 -3.40
N LEU A 91 -13.94 -9.58 -4.11
CA LEU A 91 -13.70 -9.59 -5.55
C LEU A 91 -14.80 -8.88 -6.34
N ALA A 92 -16.08 -9.18 -6.04
CA ALA A 92 -17.22 -8.48 -6.64
C ALA A 92 -17.16 -6.97 -6.37
N GLY A 93 -16.73 -6.56 -5.17
CA GLY A 93 -16.50 -5.17 -4.81
C GLY A 93 -15.41 -4.49 -5.63
N ILE A 94 -14.31 -5.19 -5.94
CA ILE A 94 -13.27 -4.67 -6.85
C ILE A 94 -13.80 -4.57 -8.28
N LEU A 95 -14.52 -5.60 -8.75
CA LEU A 95 -15.15 -5.61 -10.08
C LEU A 95 -16.20 -4.51 -10.24
N LEU A 96 -16.90 -4.14 -9.17
CA LEU A 96 -17.82 -3.00 -9.15
C LEU A 96 -17.08 -1.69 -9.44
N GLY A 97 -15.93 -1.46 -8.80
CA GLY A 97 -15.08 -0.31 -9.11
C GLY A 97 -14.61 -0.32 -10.57
N ALA A 98 -14.21 -1.49 -11.08
CA ALA A 98 -13.81 -1.66 -12.48
C ALA A 98 -14.97 -1.39 -13.46
N LEU A 99 -16.20 -1.81 -13.14
CA LEU A 99 -17.40 -1.55 -13.93
C LEU A 99 -17.73 -0.04 -13.98
N LEU A 100 -17.64 0.65 -12.85
CA LEU A 100 -17.87 2.09 -12.78
C LEU A 100 -16.79 2.88 -13.54
N ALA A 101 -15.53 2.44 -13.46
CA ALA A 101 -14.44 2.99 -14.25
C ALA A 101 -14.66 2.77 -15.75
N LEU A 102 -15.09 1.57 -16.16
CA LEU A 102 -15.42 1.25 -17.54
C LEU A 102 -16.56 2.15 -18.08
N LEU A 103 -17.56 2.45 -17.25
CA LEU A 103 -18.64 3.38 -17.61
C LEU A 103 -18.09 4.79 -17.86
N GLY A 104 -17.23 5.28 -16.96
CA GLY A 104 -16.59 6.59 -17.10
C GLY A 104 -15.72 6.69 -18.35
N GLN A 105 -14.93 5.65 -18.59
CA GLN A 105 -14.03 5.53 -19.73
C GLN A 105 -14.78 5.43 -21.06
N THR A 106 -15.81 4.59 -21.16
CA THR A 106 -16.53 4.32 -22.42
C THR A 106 -17.34 5.52 -22.90
N TYR A 107 -17.88 6.32 -21.99
CA TYR A 107 -18.66 7.51 -22.30
C TYR A 107 -17.90 8.83 -22.09
N GLN A 108 -16.61 8.77 -21.79
CA GLN A 108 -15.74 9.94 -21.59
C GLN A 108 -16.32 10.92 -20.56
N THR A 109 -16.95 10.41 -19.51
CA THR A 109 -17.50 11.24 -18.44
C THR A 109 -16.40 11.54 -17.45
N GLY A 110 -15.86 12.77 -17.45
CA GLY A 110 -14.63 13.10 -16.74
C GLY A 110 -14.68 14.40 -15.95
N ALA A 111 -15.87 14.85 -15.53
CA ALA A 111 -15.93 16.12 -14.83
C ALA A 111 -15.28 16.04 -13.43
N ASP A 112 -15.64 15.02 -12.61
CA ASP A 112 -15.15 14.84 -11.24
C ASP A 112 -14.86 13.37 -10.90
N THR A 113 -13.66 13.09 -10.39
CA THR A 113 -13.19 11.71 -10.13
C THR A 113 -13.81 11.14 -8.85
N TRP A 114 -14.11 11.99 -7.86
CA TRP A 114 -14.67 11.57 -6.59
C TRP A 114 -16.07 10.94 -6.71
N GLU A 115 -16.88 11.35 -7.70
CA GLU A 115 -18.24 10.84 -7.91
C GLU A 115 -18.22 9.32 -8.15
N LEU A 116 -17.24 8.83 -8.92
CA LEU A 116 -17.04 7.41 -9.17
C LEU A 116 -16.83 6.65 -7.86
N PHE A 117 -15.91 7.14 -7.01
CA PHE A 117 -15.60 6.48 -5.74
C PHE A 117 -16.74 6.60 -4.72
N ALA A 118 -17.53 7.69 -4.76
CA ALA A 118 -18.71 7.84 -3.92
C ALA A 118 -19.82 6.83 -4.31
N TRP A 119 -20.12 6.70 -5.60
CA TRP A 119 -21.04 5.67 -6.10
C TRP A 119 -20.53 4.26 -5.79
N TRP A 120 -19.22 4.03 -5.91
CA TRP A 120 -18.61 2.77 -5.53
C TRP A 120 -18.81 2.45 -4.05
N ALA A 121 -18.53 3.40 -3.14
CA ALA A 121 -18.76 3.21 -1.70
C ALA A 121 -20.24 2.94 -1.39
N LEU A 122 -21.15 3.66 -2.02
CA LEU A 122 -22.59 3.51 -1.81
C LEU A 122 -23.08 2.12 -2.26
N LEU A 123 -22.73 1.70 -3.47
CA LEU A 123 -23.15 0.43 -4.06
C LEU A 123 -22.45 -0.78 -3.39
N LEU A 124 -21.28 -0.60 -2.80
CA LEU A 124 -20.56 -1.63 -2.05
C LEU A 124 -21.13 -1.85 -0.63
N LEU A 125 -21.83 -0.87 -0.07
CA LEU A 125 -22.32 -0.90 1.31
C LEU A 125 -23.22 -2.13 1.64
N PRO A 126 -24.21 -2.52 0.81
CA PRO A 126 -25.03 -3.70 1.06
C PRO A 126 -24.19 -4.98 1.20
N TRP A 127 -23.14 -5.12 0.39
CA TRP A 127 -22.22 -6.24 0.45
C TRP A 127 -21.30 -6.18 1.67
N ALA A 128 -20.82 -5.00 2.07
CA ALA A 128 -20.05 -4.83 3.30
C ALA A 128 -20.85 -5.26 4.55
N LEU A 129 -22.13 -4.85 4.62
CA LEU A 129 -23.06 -5.25 5.67
C LEU A 129 -23.32 -6.78 5.66
N ALA A 130 -23.44 -7.38 4.49
CA ALA A 130 -23.74 -8.81 4.33
C ALA A 130 -22.53 -9.74 4.54
N ALA A 131 -21.31 -9.28 4.21
CA ALA A 131 -20.13 -10.13 4.07
C ALA A 131 -19.65 -10.75 5.39
N GLY A 132 -19.84 -10.05 6.53
CA GLY A 132 -19.27 -10.48 7.80
C GLY A 132 -17.75 -10.62 7.78
N SER A 133 -17.07 -9.88 6.89
CA SER A 133 -15.65 -9.99 6.60
C SER A 133 -14.99 -8.64 6.81
N GLN A 134 -13.92 -8.60 7.61
CA GLN A 134 -13.12 -7.39 7.82
C GLN A 134 -12.53 -6.87 6.51
N ALA A 135 -12.19 -7.76 5.56
CA ALA A 135 -11.61 -7.37 4.28
C ALA A 135 -12.57 -6.51 3.44
N VAL A 136 -13.86 -6.85 3.42
CA VAL A 136 -14.87 -6.10 2.66
C VAL A 136 -15.15 -4.75 3.32
N TRP A 137 -15.16 -4.69 4.66
CA TRP A 137 -15.27 -3.43 5.40
C TRP A 137 -14.05 -2.53 5.23
N LEU A 138 -12.84 -3.08 5.20
CA LEU A 138 -11.62 -2.33 4.92
C LEU A 138 -11.59 -1.81 3.48
N LEU A 139 -12.05 -2.62 2.51
CA LEU A 139 -12.23 -2.16 1.12
C LEU A 139 -13.23 -1.00 1.07
N TRP A 140 -14.38 -1.13 1.74
CA TRP A 140 -15.38 -0.07 1.79
C TRP A 140 -14.85 1.20 2.46
N ALA A 141 -14.16 1.08 3.60
CA ALA A 141 -13.57 2.22 4.29
C ALA A 141 -12.46 2.90 3.46
N LEU A 142 -11.68 2.13 2.69
CA LEU A 142 -10.68 2.63 1.76
C LEU A 142 -11.35 3.44 0.63
N VAL A 143 -12.36 2.87 -0.03
CA VAL A 143 -13.09 3.53 -1.13
C VAL A 143 -13.78 4.80 -0.63
N LEU A 144 -14.39 4.77 0.56
CA LEU A 144 -15.02 5.95 1.17
C LEU A 144 -14.01 7.04 1.51
N ASN A 145 -12.86 6.67 2.10
CA ASN A 145 -11.78 7.62 2.38
C ASN A 145 -11.24 8.25 1.09
N LEU A 146 -11.09 7.45 0.03
CA LEU A 146 -10.63 7.94 -1.26
C LEU A 146 -11.65 8.89 -1.92
N ALA A 147 -12.95 8.57 -1.84
CA ALA A 147 -14.02 9.45 -2.29
C ALA A 147 -13.99 10.79 -1.55
N ALA A 148 -13.89 10.76 -0.22
CA ALA A 148 -13.82 11.95 0.63
C ALA A 148 -12.56 12.79 0.34
N ALA A 149 -11.40 12.14 0.21
CA ALA A 149 -10.15 12.81 -0.10
C ALA A 149 -10.18 13.47 -1.49
N LEU A 150 -10.67 12.78 -2.52
CA LEU A 150 -10.82 13.35 -3.87
C LEU A 150 -11.83 14.49 -3.91
N TRP A 151 -12.95 14.36 -3.20
CA TRP A 151 -13.97 15.40 -3.10
C TRP A 151 -13.43 16.67 -2.42
N LEU A 152 -12.63 16.51 -1.36
CA LEU A 152 -11.95 17.61 -0.70
C LEU A 152 -10.83 18.20 -1.55
N GLY A 153 -10.02 17.35 -2.20
CA GLY A 153 -8.90 17.78 -3.05
C GLY A 153 -9.35 18.57 -4.26
N GLU A 154 -10.45 18.16 -4.91
CA GLU A 154 -11.05 18.91 -6.03
C GLU A 154 -11.70 20.22 -5.59
N ARG A 155 -12.08 20.36 -4.31
CA ARG A 155 -12.75 21.54 -3.75
C ARG A 155 -11.82 22.51 -3.02
N VAL A 156 -10.68 22.05 -2.52
CA VAL A 156 -9.74 22.83 -1.70
C VAL A 156 -8.37 22.96 -2.37
N PHE A 157 -8.31 22.76 -3.69
CA PHE A 157 -7.27 23.32 -4.55
C PHE A 157 -5.81 23.00 -4.16
N SER A 158 -5.54 21.77 -3.67
CA SER A 158 -4.21 21.14 -3.58
C SER A 158 -4.19 19.85 -2.72
N TRP A 159 -3.61 18.76 -3.25
CA TRP A 159 -3.28 17.55 -2.45
C TRP A 159 -2.31 17.85 -1.32
N MET A 160 -1.41 18.82 -1.51
CA MET A 160 -0.54 19.32 -0.47
C MET A 160 -1.40 19.93 0.64
N MET A 161 -2.43 20.74 0.33
CA MET A 161 -3.29 21.39 1.34
C MET A 161 -4.21 20.44 2.13
N ILE A 162 -4.57 19.27 1.59
CA ILE A 162 -5.25 18.22 2.39
C ILE A 162 -4.37 17.76 3.57
N PHE A 163 -3.03 17.80 3.39
CA PHE A 163 -2.03 17.39 4.37
C PHE A 163 -1.12 18.52 4.84
N GLY A 164 -1.37 19.75 4.40
CA GLY A 164 -0.38 20.83 4.29
C GLY A 164 -1.00 22.16 4.65
N GLY A 165 -1.30 22.31 5.95
CA GLY A 165 -1.83 23.52 6.54
C GLY A 165 -3.01 23.29 7.48
N PRO A 166 -3.30 24.24 8.38
CA PRO A 166 -4.48 24.20 9.22
C PRO A 166 -5.75 24.49 8.40
N GLY A 167 -6.45 23.45 7.93
CA GLY A 167 -7.65 23.60 7.08
C GLY A 167 -8.81 22.67 7.45
N VAL A 168 -10.04 23.12 7.19
CA VAL A 168 -11.29 22.33 7.34
C VAL A 168 -11.24 20.92 6.70
N PRO A 169 -10.56 20.69 5.55
CA PRO A 169 -10.45 19.35 4.96
C PRO A 169 -9.82 18.31 5.89
N SER A 170 -8.75 18.68 6.59
CA SER A 170 -8.06 17.78 7.52
C SER A 170 -8.95 17.41 8.71
N LEU A 171 -9.75 18.35 9.22
CA LEU A 171 -10.77 18.07 10.25
C LEU A 171 -11.83 17.11 9.74
N PHE A 172 -12.33 17.31 8.52
CA PHE A 172 -13.33 16.43 7.94
C PHE A 172 -12.79 15.00 7.79
N MET A 173 -11.57 14.84 7.27
CA MET A 173 -10.94 13.52 7.13
C MET A 173 -10.67 12.87 8.49
N ALA A 174 -10.22 13.63 9.49
CA ALA A 174 -10.05 13.12 10.84
C ALA A 174 -11.39 12.71 11.46
N ALA A 175 -12.42 13.55 11.37
CA ALA A 175 -13.76 13.29 11.89
C ALA A 175 -14.40 12.06 11.23
N LEU A 176 -14.31 11.93 9.91
CA LEU A 176 -14.76 10.74 9.18
C LEU A 176 -14.14 9.47 9.76
N ASN A 177 -12.81 9.44 9.91
CA ASN A 177 -12.13 8.25 10.42
C ASN A 177 -12.38 7.98 11.91
N LEU A 178 -12.56 9.02 12.72
CA LEU A 178 -12.96 8.88 14.13
C LEU A 178 -14.41 8.34 14.25
N LEU A 179 -15.33 8.78 13.40
CA LEU A 179 -16.70 8.25 13.35
C LEU A 179 -16.73 6.79 12.89
N LEU A 180 -15.94 6.45 11.86
CA LEU A 180 -15.77 5.07 11.41
C LEU A 180 -15.14 4.21 12.52
N LEU A 181 -14.14 4.72 13.23
CA LEU A 181 -13.52 4.05 14.36
C LEU A 181 -14.52 3.81 15.50
N LEU A 182 -15.30 4.83 15.87
CA LEU A 182 -16.36 4.72 16.87
C LEU A 182 -17.40 3.67 16.46
N GLY A 183 -17.88 3.72 15.22
CA GLY A 183 -18.82 2.74 14.68
C GLY A 183 -18.25 1.32 14.73
N TRP A 184 -16.97 1.15 14.41
CA TRP A 184 -16.28 -0.14 14.48
C TRP A 184 -16.16 -0.65 15.92
N GLU A 185 -15.77 0.20 16.88
CA GLU A 185 -15.66 -0.17 18.29
C GLU A 185 -17.03 -0.52 18.90
N LEU A 186 -18.08 0.22 18.56
CA LEU A 186 -19.45 -0.07 18.99
C LEU A 186 -19.96 -1.40 18.41
N ALA A 187 -19.76 -1.63 17.11
CA ALA A 187 -20.12 -2.88 16.46
C ALA A 187 -19.34 -4.06 17.06
N ALA A 188 -18.05 -3.88 17.32
CA ALA A 188 -17.21 -4.88 17.94
C ALA A 188 -17.64 -5.23 19.36
N ARG A 189 -18.03 -4.23 20.17
CA ARG A 189 -18.61 -4.46 21.50
C ARG A 189 -19.93 -5.20 21.41
N ARG A 190 -20.81 -4.78 20.50
CA ARG A 190 -22.17 -5.34 20.33
C ARG A 190 -22.17 -6.78 19.81
N TRP A 191 -21.23 -7.12 18.93
CA TRP A 191 -21.15 -8.42 18.25
C TRP A 191 -19.94 -9.26 18.68
N ARG A 192 -19.20 -8.83 19.71
CA ARG A 192 -17.95 -9.46 20.19
C ARG A 192 -16.95 -9.74 19.06
N ALA A 193 -16.88 -8.86 18.07
CA ALA A 193 -16.03 -9.05 16.89
C ALA A 193 -14.57 -8.68 17.18
N SER A 194 -13.64 -9.36 16.50
CA SER A 194 -12.22 -9.02 16.55
C SER A 194 -11.96 -7.62 16.01
N THR A 195 -11.04 -6.92 16.66
CA THR A 195 -10.75 -5.50 16.48
C THR A 195 -9.26 -5.23 16.33
N VAL A 196 -8.52 -6.21 15.81
CA VAL A 196 -7.07 -6.16 15.78
C VAL A 196 -6.54 -5.23 14.68
N PHE A 197 -7.07 -5.29 13.45
CA PHE A 197 -6.54 -4.52 12.32
C PHE A 197 -7.36 -3.27 11.97
N GLY A 198 -8.69 -3.41 11.85
CA GLY A 198 -9.56 -2.31 11.42
C GLY A 198 -9.41 -1.02 12.24
N PRO A 199 -9.60 -1.07 13.57
CA PRO A 199 -9.44 0.10 14.43
C PRO A 199 -8.05 0.75 14.37
N ARG A 200 -6.99 -0.05 14.22
CA ARG A 200 -5.61 0.47 14.11
C ARG A 200 -5.38 1.24 12.83
N ILE A 201 -5.94 0.78 11.71
CA ILE A 201 -5.84 1.48 10.42
C ILE A 201 -6.63 2.80 10.49
N LEU A 202 -7.86 2.78 10.99
CA LEU A 202 -8.68 3.99 11.12
C LEU A 202 -8.06 5.01 12.08
N ALA A 203 -7.53 4.54 13.22
CA ALA A 203 -6.79 5.39 14.16
C ALA A 203 -5.51 5.95 13.53
N ALA A 204 -4.75 5.14 12.79
CA ALA A 204 -3.55 5.60 12.10
C ALA A 204 -3.86 6.70 11.08
N ILE A 205 -4.94 6.57 10.30
CA ILE A 205 -5.36 7.60 9.33
C ILE A 205 -5.77 8.88 10.07
N ALA A 206 -6.63 8.78 11.09
CA ALA A 206 -7.10 9.94 11.86
C ALA A 206 -5.94 10.69 12.54
N ILE A 207 -5.02 9.97 13.20
CA ILE A 207 -3.85 10.55 13.86
C ILE A 207 -2.90 11.18 12.84
N SER A 208 -2.61 10.48 11.74
CA SER A 208 -1.66 10.97 10.72
C SER A 208 -2.17 12.26 10.06
N VAL A 209 -3.47 12.33 9.71
CA VAL A 209 -4.06 13.54 9.11
C VAL A 209 -3.90 14.74 10.04
N LEU A 210 -4.21 14.58 11.34
CA LEU A 210 -4.10 15.66 12.32
C LEU A 210 -2.64 16.08 12.59
N VAL A 211 -1.73 15.11 12.67
CA VAL A 211 -0.30 15.40 12.88
C VAL A 211 0.29 16.11 11.65
N LEU A 212 0.02 15.62 10.44
CA LEU A 212 0.53 16.23 9.20
C LEU A 212 0.01 17.66 9.03
N ALA A 213 -1.27 17.90 9.32
CA ALA A 213 -1.86 19.24 9.25
C ALA A 213 -1.16 20.25 10.20
N LEU A 214 -0.61 19.78 11.33
CA LEU A 214 0.19 20.61 12.24
C LEU A 214 1.66 20.73 11.81
N MET A 215 2.24 19.72 11.17
CA MET A 215 3.63 19.72 10.68
C MET A 215 3.88 20.70 9.55
N PHE A 216 2.91 20.82 8.64
CA PHE A 216 3.04 21.60 7.40
C PHE A 216 2.27 22.93 7.43
N GLY A 217 1.79 23.36 8.59
CA GLY A 217 1.20 24.70 8.76
C GLY A 217 2.25 25.81 8.88
N ASP A 218 1.87 27.04 8.53
CA ASP A 218 2.77 28.21 8.52
C ASP A 218 3.42 28.50 9.88
N PHE A 219 2.64 28.40 10.97
CA PHE A 219 3.13 28.61 12.34
C PHE A 219 2.45 27.68 13.32
N ILE A 220 3.16 26.72 13.91
CA ILE A 220 2.56 25.73 14.82
C ILE A 220 2.09 26.33 16.14
N LEU A 221 2.78 27.34 16.67
CA LEU A 221 2.38 28.01 17.93
C LEU A 221 1.04 28.75 17.80
N ARG A 222 0.75 29.32 16.62
CA ARG A 222 -0.58 29.85 16.30
C ARG A 222 -1.54 28.71 15.92
N GLY A 223 -1.05 27.70 15.19
CA GLY A 223 -1.75 26.48 14.77
C GLY A 223 -2.33 25.64 15.91
N LEU A 224 -1.66 25.56 17.06
CA LEU A 224 -2.18 24.88 18.26
C LEU A 224 -3.43 25.56 18.82
N GLY A 225 -3.55 26.89 18.65
CA GLY A 225 -4.73 27.67 18.99
C GLY A 225 -5.81 27.68 17.89
N THR A 226 -5.54 27.10 16.72
CA THR A 226 -6.55 26.90 15.67
C THR A 226 -7.42 25.68 15.96
N TYR A 227 -8.51 25.55 15.20
CA TYR A 227 -9.42 24.40 15.24
C TYR A 227 -8.68 23.05 15.05
N ASN A 228 -7.61 22.99 14.25
CA ASN A 228 -6.83 21.77 14.03
C ASN A 228 -6.02 21.35 15.26
N GLY A 229 -5.43 22.32 15.95
CA GLY A 229 -4.70 22.07 17.20
C GLY A 229 -5.63 21.55 18.29
N ILE A 230 -6.79 22.19 18.46
CA ILE A 230 -7.82 21.76 19.42
C ILE A 230 -8.31 20.35 19.09
N ALA A 231 -8.59 20.07 17.81
CA ALA A 231 -9.02 18.74 17.36
C ALA A 231 -7.93 17.68 17.61
N TRP A 232 -6.66 17.99 17.35
CA TRP A 232 -5.55 17.10 17.65
C TRP A 232 -5.42 16.80 19.15
N VAL A 233 -5.48 17.82 20.01
CA VAL A 233 -5.46 17.64 21.47
C VAL A 233 -6.65 16.81 21.93
N ALA A 234 -7.86 17.13 21.49
CA ALA A 234 -9.07 16.40 21.84
C ALA A 234 -9.02 14.93 21.38
N ALA A 235 -8.59 14.66 20.14
CA ALA A 235 -8.43 13.31 19.63
C ALA A 235 -7.35 12.55 20.39
N THR A 236 -6.21 13.18 20.70
CA THR A 236 -5.09 12.54 21.40
C THR A 236 -5.46 12.18 22.83
N LEU A 237 -6.08 13.09 23.58
CA LEU A 237 -6.55 12.84 24.94
C LEU A 237 -7.74 11.87 24.97
N GLY A 238 -8.70 12.01 24.05
CA GLY A 238 -9.88 11.14 23.98
C GLY A 238 -9.53 9.69 23.62
N LEU A 239 -8.75 9.49 22.55
CA LEU A 239 -8.26 8.16 22.16
C LEU A 239 -7.29 7.61 23.21
N GLY A 240 -6.40 8.45 23.76
CA GLY A 240 -5.48 8.08 24.84
C GLY A 240 -6.22 7.54 26.07
N PHE A 241 -7.23 8.28 26.55
CA PHE A 241 -8.05 7.87 27.68
C PHE A 241 -8.84 6.58 27.39
N TYR A 242 -9.49 6.50 26.23
CA TYR A 242 -10.26 5.31 25.83
C TYR A 242 -9.38 4.07 25.72
N TYR A 243 -8.22 4.17 25.04
CA TYR A 243 -7.33 3.03 24.84
C TYR A 243 -6.43 2.73 26.05
N GLN A 244 -6.39 3.59 27.07
CA GLN A 244 -5.73 3.29 28.33
C GLN A 244 -6.68 2.64 29.35
N ARG A 245 -7.91 3.18 29.49
CA ARG A 245 -8.87 2.74 30.53
C ARG A 245 -10.00 1.85 30.01
N GLY A 246 -10.53 2.12 28.81
CA GLY A 246 -11.67 1.40 28.26
C GLY A 246 -11.28 0.08 27.59
N ARG A 247 -10.37 0.15 26.62
CA ARG A 247 -9.86 -1.03 25.89
C ARG A 247 -8.37 -0.88 25.64
N ARG A 248 -7.52 -1.69 26.27
CA ARG A 248 -6.08 -1.59 26.12
C ARG A 248 -5.59 -1.97 24.72
N ASP A 249 -5.12 -0.99 23.93
CA ASP A 249 -4.36 -1.22 22.69
C ASP A 249 -3.08 -0.36 22.66
N LEU A 250 -1.96 -0.98 23.02
CA LEU A 250 -0.65 -0.33 23.13
C LEU A 250 -0.10 0.15 21.78
N VAL A 251 -0.59 -0.38 20.65
CA VAL A 251 -0.15 0.08 19.31
C VAL A 251 -0.72 1.45 19.01
N ILE A 252 -2.00 1.68 19.32
CA ILE A 252 -2.64 2.99 19.13
C ILE A 252 -2.03 4.02 20.09
N LEU A 253 -1.75 3.64 21.34
CA LEU A 253 -1.04 4.52 22.28
C LEU A 253 0.38 4.86 21.81
N ALA A 254 1.08 3.93 21.17
CA ALA A 254 2.38 4.20 20.55
C ALA A 254 2.27 5.16 19.35
N MET A 255 1.23 5.04 18.52
CA MET A 255 0.95 5.99 17.43
C MET A 255 0.66 7.40 17.96
N LEU A 256 -0.11 7.51 19.05
CA LEU A 256 -0.38 8.79 19.71
C LEU A 256 0.90 9.39 20.30
N ALA A 257 1.73 8.59 20.96
CA ALA A 257 3.02 9.05 21.48
C ALA A 257 3.96 9.53 20.37
N ALA A 258 4.02 8.81 19.24
CA ALA A 258 4.78 9.25 18.07
C ALA A 258 4.24 10.58 17.51
N GLY A 259 2.92 10.74 17.45
CA GLY A 259 2.28 12.00 17.05
C GLY A 259 2.65 13.18 17.96
N VAL A 260 2.66 12.96 19.29
CA VAL A 260 3.11 13.96 20.27
C VAL A 260 4.57 14.34 20.05
N ILE A 261 5.46 13.37 19.82
CA ILE A 261 6.89 13.61 19.55
C ILE A 261 7.08 14.43 18.26
N CYS A 262 6.31 14.17 17.21
CA CYS A 262 6.40 14.98 15.99
C CYS A 262 5.98 16.43 16.25
N VAL A 263 4.84 16.62 16.94
CA VAL A 263 4.30 17.95 17.26
C VAL A 263 5.23 18.73 18.20
N SER A 264 5.75 18.11 19.26
CA SER A 264 6.73 18.74 20.18
C SER A 264 8.00 19.15 19.45
N LEU A 265 8.56 18.29 18.59
CA LEU A 265 9.77 18.57 17.83
C LEU A 265 9.58 19.78 16.90
N ARG A 266 8.41 19.90 16.27
CA ARG A 266 8.08 21.07 15.44
C ARG A 266 7.88 22.33 16.26
N VAL A 267 7.20 22.26 17.41
CA VAL A 267 7.01 23.41 18.32
C VAL A 267 8.36 23.94 18.80
N VAL A 268 9.22 23.07 19.31
CA VAL A 268 10.55 23.46 19.80
C VAL A 268 11.45 23.87 18.63
N GLY A 269 11.33 23.22 17.47
CA GLY A 269 12.06 23.59 16.25
C GLY A 269 11.75 25.00 15.78
N GLU A 270 10.46 25.38 15.73
CA GLU A 270 10.05 26.76 15.42
C GLU A 270 10.50 27.76 16.48
N TRP A 271 10.40 27.39 17.77
CA TRP A 271 10.87 28.26 18.86
C TRP A 271 12.37 28.51 18.77
N LEU A 272 13.16 27.46 18.52
CA LEU A 272 14.60 27.58 18.29
C LEU A 272 14.88 28.39 17.04
N TRP A 273 14.17 28.17 15.94
CA TRP A 273 14.37 28.94 14.70
C TRP A 273 14.26 30.45 14.93
N ARG A 274 13.30 30.89 15.76
CA ARG A 274 13.13 32.31 16.13
C ARG A 274 14.25 32.90 16.98
N LEU A 275 15.02 32.06 17.67
CA LEU A 275 16.19 32.48 18.45
C LEU A 275 17.45 32.61 17.58
N GLU A 276 17.35 32.29 16.28
CA GLU A 276 18.46 32.28 15.33
C GLU A 276 19.74 31.52 15.79
N PRO A 277 19.65 30.37 16.47
CA PRO A 277 20.83 29.59 16.90
C PRO A 277 21.56 28.92 15.73
N GLY A 278 21.04 29.06 14.50
CA GLY A 278 21.51 28.37 13.32
C GLY A 278 21.57 26.86 13.54
N VAL A 279 22.73 26.29 13.22
CA VAL A 279 23.00 24.85 13.26
C VAL A 279 22.94 24.27 14.68
N TRP A 280 23.17 25.09 15.71
CA TRP A 280 23.13 24.66 17.10
C TRP A 280 21.75 24.20 17.57
N ALA A 281 20.67 24.53 16.85
CA ALA A 281 19.33 24.02 17.13
C ALA A 281 19.25 22.48 17.02
N ALA A 282 20.09 21.85 16.21
CA ALA A 282 20.00 20.42 15.95
C ALA A 282 20.28 19.55 17.19
N LEU A 283 21.19 19.99 18.08
CA LEU A 283 21.53 19.26 19.31
C LEU A 283 20.39 19.19 20.35
N PRO A 284 19.77 20.31 20.78
CA PRO A 284 18.63 20.26 21.69
C PRO A 284 17.42 19.55 21.07
N LEU A 285 17.20 19.65 19.75
CA LEU A 285 16.15 18.89 19.06
C LEU A 285 16.42 17.38 19.11
N ALA A 286 17.67 16.95 18.88
CA ALA A 286 18.04 15.54 19.01
C ALA A 286 17.87 15.04 20.46
N ALA A 287 18.29 15.84 21.44
CA ALA A 287 18.14 15.51 22.86
C ALA A 287 16.67 15.39 23.27
N LEU A 288 15.82 16.33 22.83
CA LEU A 288 14.37 16.31 23.05
C LEU A 288 13.74 15.04 22.46
N LEU A 289 14.01 14.78 21.18
CA LEU A 289 13.51 13.60 20.47
C LEU A 289 13.86 12.29 21.20
N MET A 290 15.11 12.15 21.64
CA MET A 290 15.55 10.96 22.39
C MET A 290 14.89 10.87 23.77
N ALA A 291 14.82 11.99 24.51
CA ALA A 291 14.20 12.03 25.82
C ALA A 291 12.73 11.62 25.76
N GLU A 292 11.97 12.20 24.84
CA GLU A 292 10.54 11.91 24.67
C GLU A 292 10.31 10.48 24.18
N ALA A 293 11.11 9.97 23.24
CA ALA A 293 11.01 8.59 22.79
C ALA A 293 11.29 7.58 23.92
N VAL A 294 12.28 7.86 24.78
CA VAL A 294 12.57 7.03 25.96
C VAL A 294 11.46 7.11 27.00
N LEU A 295 10.90 8.30 27.26
CA LEU A 295 9.78 8.48 28.18
C LEU A 295 8.54 7.73 27.69
N ALA A 296 8.18 7.88 26.43
CA ALA A 296 7.09 7.16 25.79
C ALA A 296 7.31 5.64 25.84
N ALA A 297 8.53 5.17 25.54
CA ALA A 297 8.89 3.76 25.64
C ALA A 297 8.81 3.20 27.07
N ARG A 298 9.14 4.01 28.09
CA ARG A 298 9.00 3.62 29.50
C ARG A 298 7.53 3.56 29.91
N TRP A 299 6.74 4.57 29.53
CA TRP A 299 5.30 4.63 29.80
C TRP A 299 4.56 3.44 29.18
N LEU A 300 4.79 3.15 27.89
CA LEU A 300 4.17 2.02 27.19
C LEU A 300 4.55 0.67 27.80
N ARG A 301 5.79 0.52 28.28
CA ARG A 301 6.24 -0.70 28.97
C ARG A 301 5.55 -0.86 30.32
N GLY A 302 5.46 0.20 31.13
CA GLY A 302 4.73 0.17 32.40
C GLY A 302 3.27 -0.26 32.22
N LEU A 303 2.58 0.28 31.21
CA LEU A 303 1.21 -0.13 30.87
C LEU A 303 1.11 -1.58 30.38
N GLY A 304 2.16 -2.11 29.74
CA GLY A 304 2.24 -3.50 29.32
C GLY A 304 2.44 -4.48 30.48
N ASP A 305 3.26 -4.10 31.46
CA ASP A 305 3.62 -4.94 32.61
C ASP A 305 2.47 -5.04 33.63
N GLU A 306 1.70 -3.96 33.83
CA GLU A 306 0.47 -3.94 34.66
C GLU A 306 -0.64 -4.89 34.16
N ALA A 307 -0.56 -5.38 32.91
CA ALA A 307 -1.57 -6.25 32.31
C ALA A 307 -1.38 -7.75 32.60
N SER A 308 -0.42 -8.13 33.45
CA SER A 308 -0.25 -9.51 33.94
C SER A 308 -0.88 -9.70 35.33
N PRO A 309 -2.21 -9.70 35.42
CA PRO A 309 -2.87 -10.81 36.10
C PRO A 309 -4.11 -11.33 35.35
N VAL A 310 -4.25 -12.66 35.35
CA VAL A 310 -5.44 -13.50 35.11
C VAL A 310 -6.70 -12.77 34.61
N ALA A 311 -6.79 -12.54 33.30
CA ALA A 311 -8.09 -12.32 32.66
C ALA A 311 -8.66 -13.69 32.29
N LEU A 312 -9.70 -14.11 33.02
CA LEU A 312 -10.54 -15.27 32.71
C LEU A 312 -10.92 -15.26 31.21
N PRO A 313 -10.93 -16.43 30.53
CA PRO A 313 -11.33 -16.49 29.14
C PRO A 313 -12.79 -16.03 29.04
N ALA A 314 -13.02 -14.90 28.37
CA ALA A 314 -14.35 -14.55 27.92
C ALA A 314 -14.85 -15.69 27.06
N ASP A 315 -15.97 -16.29 27.48
CA ASP A 315 -16.64 -17.41 26.81
C ASP A 315 -16.69 -17.24 25.29
N ALA A 316 -16.50 -18.38 24.63
CA ALA A 316 -16.41 -18.56 23.19
C ALA A 316 -17.38 -17.69 22.37
N GLU A 317 -16.88 -17.21 21.23
CA GLU A 317 -17.62 -16.46 20.21
C GLU A 317 -19.01 -17.06 19.90
N PRO A 318 -20.04 -16.23 19.63
CA PRO A 318 -21.00 -16.58 18.62
C PRO A 318 -20.28 -16.55 17.27
N ALA A 319 -19.89 -17.73 16.79
CA ALA A 319 -19.13 -17.97 15.57
C ALA A 319 -19.69 -17.16 14.40
N GLY A 320 -18.98 -16.13 13.91
CA GLY A 320 -19.50 -15.35 12.78
C GLY A 320 -18.69 -14.22 12.15
N ALA A 321 -17.67 -13.65 12.79
CA ALA A 321 -17.09 -12.40 12.27
C ALA A 321 -15.59 -12.15 12.54
N SER A 322 -14.84 -13.13 13.05
CA SER A 322 -13.38 -13.02 13.22
C SER A 322 -12.63 -13.90 12.23
N ALA A 323 -11.52 -13.39 11.71
CA ALA A 323 -10.49 -14.18 11.04
C ALA A 323 -9.61 -14.99 12.04
N GLY A 324 -10.03 -15.11 13.30
CA GLY A 324 -9.57 -16.13 14.24
C GLY A 324 -10.61 -17.26 14.30
N ASN A 325 -10.17 -18.51 14.17
CA ASN A 325 -11.08 -19.62 14.42
C ASN A 325 -11.21 -19.82 15.92
N ALA A 326 -12.42 -20.12 16.39
CA ALA A 326 -12.62 -20.89 17.60
C ALA A 326 -11.91 -22.26 17.46
N VAL A 327 -11.23 -22.64 18.53
CA VAL A 327 -10.61 -23.96 18.71
C VAL A 327 -11.73 -24.89 19.18
N ASP A 328 -12.05 -25.95 18.43
CA ASP A 328 -12.75 -27.09 19.04
C ASP A 328 -11.76 -27.78 19.99
N PRO A 329 -12.11 -28.07 21.25
CA PRO A 329 -11.24 -28.84 22.12
C PRO A 329 -11.02 -30.24 21.52
N ALA A 330 -9.79 -30.73 21.59
CA ALA A 330 -9.48 -32.11 21.23
C ALA A 330 -10.19 -33.08 22.18
N ASP A 331 -10.52 -34.28 21.68
CA ASP A 331 -11.10 -35.37 22.47
C ASP A 331 -10.31 -35.60 23.78
N SER A 332 -11.05 -35.72 24.89
CA SER A 332 -10.58 -35.66 26.28
C SER A 332 -9.73 -36.86 26.75
N GLY A 333 -8.97 -37.51 25.87
CA GLY A 333 -8.26 -38.75 26.17
C GLY A 333 -6.88 -38.96 25.54
N ALA A 334 -6.31 -37.99 24.81
CA ALA A 334 -4.97 -38.15 24.23
C ALA A 334 -3.88 -37.68 25.21
N PRO A 335 -2.81 -38.48 25.47
CA PRO A 335 -1.76 -38.10 26.40
C PRO A 335 -1.01 -36.85 25.90
N VAL A 336 -0.98 -35.82 26.74
CA VAL A 336 -0.29 -34.56 26.50
C VAL A 336 1.22 -34.80 26.70
N ALA A 337 1.96 -34.88 25.61
CA ALA A 337 3.42 -34.95 25.66
C ALA A 337 3.98 -33.55 25.94
N GLN A 338 4.39 -33.30 27.19
CA GLN A 338 5.16 -32.11 27.58
C GLN A 338 6.48 -32.06 26.81
N LEU A 339 6.58 -31.16 25.84
CA LEU A 339 7.83 -30.88 25.12
C LEU A 339 8.48 -29.63 25.71
N ALA A 340 9.50 -29.88 26.54
CA ALA A 340 10.51 -28.97 27.11
C ALA A 340 10.00 -27.70 27.83
N PRO A 341 10.60 -27.33 28.98
CA PRO A 341 10.21 -26.12 29.68
C PRO A 341 10.39 -24.90 28.76
N ALA A 342 9.34 -24.09 28.64
CA ALA A 342 9.39 -22.83 27.93
C ALA A 342 10.49 -21.97 28.58
N GLY A 343 11.59 -21.75 27.84
CA GLY A 343 12.62 -20.84 28.28
C GLY A 343 11.99 -19.49 28.55
N VAL A 344 12.11 -18.98 29.77
CA VAL A 344 11.61 -17.66 30.17
C VAL A 344 12.18 -16.63 29.19
N PRO A 345 11.37 -16.03 28.30
CA PRO A 345 11.88 -14.99 27.43
C PRO A 345 12.19 -13.81 28.33
N ARG A 346 13.46 -13.38 28.40
CA ARG A 346 13.76 -12.02 28.87
C ARG A 346 12.91 -11.09 28.02
N ALA A 347 12.06 -10.28 28.66
CA ALA A 347 11.06 -9.45 28.00
C ALA A 347 11.74 -8.45 27.05
N GLU A 348 11.90 -8.85 25.78
CA GLU A 348 12.30 -7.92 24.74
C GLU A 348 11.27 -6.79 24.68
N PRO A 349 11.70 -5.53 24.50
CA PRO A 349 10.78 -4.43 24.35
C PRO A 349 9.82 -4.74 23.19
N PRO A 350 8.51 -4.50 23.33
CA PRO A 350 7.54 -4.75 22.26
C PRO A 350 7.93 -4.07 20.95
N TRP A 351 7.54 -4.65 19.80
CA TRP A 351 7.97 -4.18 18.48
C TRP A 351 7.68 -2.69 18.23
N TYR A 352 6.55 -2.17 18.71
CA TYR A 352 6.18 -0.76 18.53
C TYR A 352 7.08 0.17 19.36
N VAL A 353 7.58 -0.29 20.52
CA VAL A 353 8.60 0.41 21.31
C VAL A 353 9.94 0.40 20.58
N GLN A 354 10.32 -0.75 19.98
CA GLN A 354 11.53 -0.84 19.16
C GLN A 354 11.46 0.09 17.94
N CYS A 355 10.32 0.16 17.25
CA CYS A 355 10.11 1.10 16.14
C CYS A 355 10.22 2.56 16.60
N LEU A 356 9.58 2.91 17.71
CA LEU A 356 9.65 4.27 18.27
C LEU A 356 11.09 4.68 18.60
N LEU A 357 11.82 3.82 19.31
CA LEU A 357 13.21 4.07 19.70
C LEU A 357 14.18 4.03 18.51
N GLY A 358 13.92 3.17 17.52
CA GLY A 358 14.71 3.05 16.30
C GLY A 358 14.57 4.26 15.39
N LEU A 359 13.33 4.72 15.15
CA LEU A 359 13.05 5.93 14.38
C LEU A 359 13.64 7.17 15.05
N SER A 360 13.51 7.28 16.37
CA SER A 360 14.09 8.41 17.11
C SER A 360 15.62 8.41 17.04
N ALA A 361 16.28 7.25 17.13
CA ALA A 361 17.73 7.14 16.99
C ALA A 361 18.19 7.52 15.57
N TRP A 362 17.47 7.10 14.53
CA TRP A 362 17.78 7.44 13.14
C TRP A 362 17.63 8.94 12.88
N LEU A 363 16.53 9.54 13.31
CA LEU A 363 16.30 10.99 13.14
C LEU A 363 17.26 11.82 14.02
N ALA A 364 17.61 11.37 15.22
CA ALA A 364 18.65 12.00 16.05
C ALA A 364 20.03 11.93 15.38
N THR A 365 20.35 10.83 14.69
CA THR A 365 21.58 10.71 13.89
C THR A 365 21.58 11.75 12.78
N LEU A 366 20.45 11.93 12.07
CA LEU A 366 20.33 12.94 11.02
C LEU A 366 20.55 14.35 11.56
N LEU A 367 19.94 14.70 12.69
CA LEU A 367 20.16 15.99 13.36
C LEU A 367 21.63 16.17 13.76
N LEU A 368 22.28 15.13 14.30
CA LEU A 368 23.70 15.17 14.63
C LEU A 368 24.59 15.36 13.39
N LEU A 369 24.25 14.72 12.27
CA LEU A 369 24.97 14.89 11.00
C LEU A 369 24.78 16.29 10.42
N VAL A 370 23.57 16.83 10.46
CA VAL A 370 23.30 18.24 10.09
C VAL A 370 24.13 19.17 10.96
N PHE A 371 24.17 18.92 12.27
CA PHE A 371 25.01 19.70 13.18
C PHE A 371 26.48 19.66 12.74
N VAL A 372 27.04 18.46 12.57
CA VAL A 372 28.46 18.29 12.21
C VAL A 372 28.78 18.93 10.86
N ALA A 373 27.94 18.70 9.84
CA ALA A 373 28.15 19.19 8.48
C ALA A 373 28.15 20.72 8.39
N PHE A 374 27.30 21.41 9.15
CA PHE A 374 27.16 22.86 9.06
C PHE A 374 27.81 23.63 10.22
N SER A 375 28.30 22.95 11.26
CA SER A 375 28.96 23.60 12.43
C SER A 375 30.30 24.26 12.10
N GLY A 376 30.94 23.89 10.99
CA GLY A 376 32.29 24.34 10.65
C GLY A 376 33.40 23.66 11.46
N PHE A 377 33.09 22.69 12.34
CA PHE A 377 34.12 21.94 13.08
C PHE A 377 34.91 20.96 12.21
N ILE A 378 34.27 20.40 11.19
CA ILE A 378 34.87 19.46 10.25
C ILE A 378 34.92 20.12 8.89
N THR A 379 36.09 20.63 8.52
CA THR A 379 36.33 21.31 7.24
C THR A 379 37.12 20.47 6.25
N SER A 380 37.65 19.33 6.68
CA SER A 380 38.44 18.42 5.85
C SER A 380 37.92 16.99 5.91
N GLU A 381 38.10 16.25 4.80
CA GLU A 381 37.71 14.84 4.68
C GLU A 381 38.50 13.97 5.67
N GLY A 382 39.79 14.26 5.88
CA GLY A 382 40.60 13.62 6.92
C GLY A 382 40.07 13.89 8.33
N GLY A 383 39.58 15.11 8.60
CA GLY A 383 38.91 15.45 9.85
C GLY A 383 37.62 14.64 10.04
N ALA A 384 36.84 14.42 8.97
CA ALA A 384 35.63 13.60 9.00
C ALA A 384 35.93 12.13 9.34
N LEU A 385 37.01 11.56 8.78
CA LEU A 385 37.46 10.20 9.12
C LEU A 385 37.80 10.07 10.60
N VAL A 386 38.63 10.98 11.13
CA VAL A 386 39.06 10.94 12.53
C VAL A 386 37.88 11.14 13.48
N ALA A 387 37.05 12.17 13.22
CA ALA A 387 35.85 12.42 14.01
C ALA A 387 34.89 11.23 13.97
N GLY A 388 34.72 10.61 12.80
CA GLY A 388 33.88 9.44 12.63
C GLY A 388 34.37 8.23 13.42
N LEU A 389 35.69 7.96 13.43
CA LEU A 389 36.29 6.91 14.25
C LEU A 389 36.09 7.17 15.75
N VAL A 390 36.30 8.41 16.19
CA VAL A 390 36.09 8.82 17.59
C VAL A 390 34.64 8.64 18.01
N LEU A 391 33.68 9.08 17.18
CA LEU A 391 32.25 8.93 17.44
C LEU A 391 31.80 7.46 17.48
N CYS A 392 32.33 6.63 16.58
CA CYS A 392 32.14 5.17 16.60
C CYS A 392 32.63 4.56 17.92
N ALA A 393 33.87 4.84 18.30
CA ALA A 393 34.49 4.30 19.50
C ALA A 393 33.74 4.76 20.77
N ALA A 394 33.44 6.06 20.87
CA ALA A 394 32.70 6.64 21.98
C ALA A 394 31.28 6.06 22.08
N GLY A 395 30.55 5.98 20.97
CA GLY A 395 29.20 5.43 20.94
C GLY A 395 29.17 3.95 21.35
N VAL A 396 30.10 3.13 20.86
CA VAL A 396 30.22 1.72 21.27
C VAL A 396 30.63 1.58 22.75
N ALA A 397 31.51 2.46 23.25
CA ALA A 397 31.90 2.47 24.66
C ALA A 397 30.70 2.78 25.57
N VAL A 398 29.88 3.78 25.23
CA VAL A 398 28.63 4.11 25.94
C VAL A 398 27.64 2.96 25.90
N LEU A 399 27.54 2.23 24.78
CA LEU A 399 26.63 1.09 24.68
C LEU A 399 27.10 -0.15 25.46
N ARG A 400 28.39 -0.24 25.76
CA ARG A 400 28.98 -1.32 26.55
C ARG A 400 28.98 -1.06 28.05
N SER A 401 28.74 0.18 28.48
CA SER A 401 28.55 0.51 29.89
C SER A 401 27.09 0.27 30.31
N ASP A 402 26.85 0.24 31.63
CA ASP A 402 25.50 0.11 32.21
C ASP A 402 24.71 1.44 32.13
N ALA A 403 24.83 2.13 31.00
CA ALA A 403 24.21 3.42 30.77
C ALA A 403 22.69 3.31 30.67
N GLY A 404 21.99 4.31 31.21
CA GLY A 404 20.53 4.39 31.14
C GLY A 404 20.00 4.47 29.69
N PRO A 405 18.70 4.23 29.46
CA PRO A 405 18.10 4.15 28.12
C PRO A 405 18.35 5.37 27.22
N PHE A 406 18.40 6.58 27.80
CA PHE A 406 18.72 7.81 27.09
C PHE A 406 20.15 7.81 26.54
N TRP A 407 21.13 7.49 27.38
CA TRP A 407 22.53 7.42 26.98
C TRP A 407 22.78 6.30 25.96
N ARG A 408 22.02 5.21 26.01
CA ARG A 408 22.06 4.18 24.98
C ARG A 408 21.58 4.71 23.62
N GLN A 409 20.53 5.52 23.56
CA GLN A 409 20.13 6.16 22.31
C GLN A 409 21.18 7.13 21.78
N CYS A 410 21.79 7.92 22.67
CA CYS A 410 22.90 8.80 22.31
C CYS A 410 24.07 7.99 21.73
N GLY A 411 24.46 6.90 22.39
CA GLY A 411 25.53 6.01 21.93
C GLY A 411 25.25 5.39 20.56
N THR A 412 24.01 4.97 20.30
CA THR A 412 23.58 4.47 18.99
C THR A 412 23.66 5.56 17.91
N ALA A 413 23.15 6.76 18.18
CA ALA A 413 23.18 7.87 17.23
C ALA A 413 24.62 8.33 16.93
N MET A 414 25.47 8.44 17.95
CA MET A 414 26.89 8.77 17.79
C MET A 414 27.62 7.70 16.98
N ALA A 415 27.45 6.42 17.31
CA ALA A 415 28.13 5.34 16.61
C ALA A 415 27.67 5.23 15.16
N PHE A 416 26.41 5.51 14.85
CA PHE A 416 25.93 5.49 13.46
C PHE A 416 26.33 6.75 12.69
N ALA A 417 26.28 7.94 13.30
CA ALA A 417 26.78 9.17 12.69
C ALA A 417 28.28 9.06 12.39
N GLY A 418 29.05 8.44 13.29
CA GLY A 418 30.47 8.16 13.08
C GLY A 418 30.73 7.28 11.86
N GLN A 419 29.92 6.24 11.64
CA GLN A 419 30.02 5.39 10.44
C GLN A 419 29.73 6.18 9.16
N ILE A 420 28.75 7.09 9.18
CA ILE A 420 28.41 7.95 8.02
C ILE A 420 29.52 8.98 7.74
N LEU A 421 30.11 9.58 8.77
CA LEU A 421 31.23 10.50 8.61
C LEU A 421 32.48 9.81 8.05
N ILE A 422 32.71 8.55 8.43
CA ILE A 422 33.77 7.73 7.83
C ILE A 422 33.50 7.53 6.34
N ILE A 423 32.26 7.18 5.95
CA ILE A 423 31.88 7.03 4.53
C ILE A 423 32.17 8.33 3.77
N PHE A 424 31.76 9.47 4.32
CA PHE A 424 32.02 10.78 3.72
C PHE A 424 33.52 11.06 3.59
N GLY A 425 34.32 10.80 4.63
CA GLY A 425 35.76 11.05 4.59
C GLY A 425 36.54 10.15 3.61
N LEU A 426 35.95 9.06 3.10
CA LEU A 426 36.56 8.16 2.11
C LEU A 426 36.21 8.52 0.65
N SER A 427 35.25 9.43 0.42
CA SER A 427 34.62 9.59 -0.90
C SER A 427 35.57 10.10 -2.00
N SER A 428 36.62 10.83 -1.64
CA SER A 428 37.57 11.45 -2.58
C SER A 428 38.93 10.74 -2.65
N SER A 429 39.33 10.07 -1.56
CA SER A 429 40.73 9.72 -1.29
C SER A 429 41.03 8.24 -1.59
N THR A 430 40.02 7.46 -1.94
CA THR A 430 40.13 6.02 -2.14
C THR A 430 39.34 5.57 -3.36
N SER A 431 39.74 4.47 -3.98
CA SER A 431 38.93 3.89 -5.06
C SER A 431 37.61 3.38 -4.49
N PHE A 432 36.54 3.43 -5.29
CA PHE A 432 35.21 2.98 -4.87
C PHE A 432 35.20 1.57 -4.23
N ALA A 433 36.01 0.65 -4.78
CA ALA A 433 36.14 -0.70 -4.26
C ALA A 433 36.81 -0.74 -2.87
N SER A 434 37.89 0.01 -2.67
CA SER A 434 38.56 0.07 -1.36
C SER A 434 37.72 0.82 -0.33
N ALA A 435 37.02 1.89 -0.73
CA ALA A 435 36.02 2.57 0.09
C ALA A 435 34.93 1.60 0.55
N SER A 436 34.31 0.87 -0.38
CA SER A 436 33.25 -0.10 -0.08
C SER A 436 33.74 -1.24 0.82
N PHE A 437 34.95 -1.75 0.59
CA PHE A 437 35.56 -2.77 1.45
C PHE A 437 35.82 -2.24 2.86
N PHE A 438 36.32 -1.00 2.99
CA PHE A 438 36.55 -0.38 4.28
C PHE A 438 35.23 -0.17 5.04
N VAL A 439 34.18 0.32 4.36
CA VAL A 439 32.85 0.50 4.95
C VAL A 439 32.29 -0.84 5.42
N LEU A 440 32.44 -1.91 4.63
CA LEU A 440 32.01 -3.25 5.02
C LEU A 440 32.77 -3.73 6.27
N LEU A 441 34.09 -3.58 6.31
CA LEU A 441 34.92 -3.96 7.45
C LEU A 441 34.56 -3.16 8.70
N MET A 442 34.49 -1.83 8.59
CA MET A 442 34.13 -0.92 9.67
C MET A 442 32.74 -1.25 10.22
N ALA A 443 31.74 -1.43 9.34
CA ALA A 443 30.38 -1.74 9.76
C ALA A 443 30.30 -3.12 10.43
N ALA A 444 31.06 -4.11 9.96
CA ALA A 444 31.17 -5.41 10.60
C ALA A 444 31.82 -5.33 11.99
N VAL A 445 32.85 -4.49 12.16
CA VAL A 445 33.49 -4.25 13.46
C VAL A 445 32.51 -3.59 14.42
N VAL A 446 31.82 -2.52 14.01
CA VAL A 446 30.81 -1.85 14.85
C VAL A 446 29.65 -2.79 15.18
N TYR A 447 29.21 -3.61 14.23
CA TYR A 447 28.18 -4.63 14.43
C TYR A 447 28.58 -5.67 15.48
N ALA A 448 29.81 -6.18 15.40
CA ALA A 448 30.34 -7.18 16.32
C ALA A 448 30.55 -6.61 17.72
N LEU A 449 31.05 -5.37 17.81
CA LEU A 449 31.36 -4.73 19.07
C LEU A 449 30.13 -4.14 19.77
N GLY A 450 29.15 -3.65 19.00
CA GLY A 450 27.92 -3.02 19.48
C GLY A 450 26.95 -4.06 20.07
N PRO A 451 26.57 -3.94 21.36
CA PRO A 451 25.61 -4.86 21.99
C PRO A 451 24.15 -4.51 21.65
N ASP A 452 23.88 -3.30 21.16
CA ASP A 452 22.53 -2.80 20.93
C ASP A 452 21.94 -3.28 19.59
N ALA A 453 20.66 -3.66 19.61
CA ALA A 453 19.98 -4.19 18.44
C ALA A 453 19.75 -3.12 17.35
N ILE A 454 19.52 -1.86 17.74
CA ILE A 454 19.28 -0.77 16.80
C ILE A 454 20.58 -0.43 16.06
N LEU A 455 21.70 -0.30 16.79
CA LEU A 455 23.00 -0.08 16.17
C LEU A 455 23.39 -1.24 15.24
N ARG A 456 23.16 -2.49 15.66
CA ARG A 456 23.40 -3.66 14.80
C ARG A 456 22.54 -3.62 13.53
N PHE A 457 21.29 -3.22 13.62
CA PHE A 457 20.43 -3.06 12.45
C PHE A 457 21.00 -2.00 11.49
N LEU A 458 21.36 -0.82 12.01
CA LEU A 458 21.93 0.28 11.22
C LEU A 458 23.29 -0.08 10.58
N SER A 459 24.20 -0.69 11.34
CA SER A 459 25.46 -1.22 10.79
C SER A 459 25.22 -2.36 9.80
N GLY A 460 24.23 -3.22 10.06
CA GLY A 460 23.81 -4.27 9.12
C GLY A 460 23.35 -3.70 7.78
N LEU A 461 22.71 -2.53 7.78
CA LEU A 461 22.30 -1.82 6.55
C LEU A 461 23.52 -1.40 5.75
N LEU A 462 24.55 -0.84 6.42
CA LEU A 462 25.81 -0.48 5.78
C LEU A 462 26.56 -1.71 5.25
N ILE A 463 26.54 -2.85 5.97
CA ILE A 463 27.10 -4.11 5.47
C ILE A 463 26.39 -4.55 4.19
N ALA A 464 25.05 -4.50 4.17
CA ALA A 464 24.27 -4.87 3.00
C ALA A 464 24.55 -3.95 1.80
N LEU A 465 24.60 -2.63 2.01
CA LEU A 465 24.87 -1.63 0.97
C LEU A 465 26.31 -1.74 0.43
N ALA A 466 27.31 -1.86 1.31
CA ALA A 466 28.70 -2.02 0.91
C ALA A 466 28.94 -3.36 0.19
N GLY A 467 28.29 -4.45 0.65
CA GLY A 467 28.30 -5.73 -0.05
C GLY A 467 27.68 -5.63 -1.44
N ALA A 468 26.53 -4.96 -1.58
CA ALA A 468 25.90 -4.69 -2.86
C ALA A 468 26.80 -3.88 -3.81
N ALA A 469 27.47 -2.84 -3.30
CA ALA A 469 28.44 -2.04 -4.03
C ALA A 469 29.63 -2.86 -4.57
N LEU A 470 30.16 -3.79 -3.76
CA LEU A 470 31.23 -4.69 -4.19
C LEU A 470 30.76 -5.71 -5.24
N ILE A 471 29.54 -6.24 -5.10
CA ILE A 471 28.93 -7.14 -6.09
C ILE A 471 28.70 -6.39 -7.41
N TRP A 472 28.18 -5.16 -7.36
CA TRP A 472 28.07 -4.29 -8.54
C TRP A 472 29.42 -4.19 -9.25
N ARG A 473 30.47 -3.78 -8.52
CA ARG A 473 31.81 -3.64 -9.09
C ARG A 473 32.30 -4.92 -9.78
N GLY A 474 31.99 -6.09 -9.23
CA GLY A 474 32.36 -7.38 -9.81
C GLY A 474 31.55 -7.77 -11.05
N LEU A 475 30.26 -7.38 -11.13
CA LEU A 475 29.38 -7.74 -12.24
C LEU A 475 29.53 -6.80 -13.44
N SER A 476 29.79 -5.51 -13.21
CA SER A 476 29.87 -4.51 -14.29
C SER A 476 31.00 -3.50 -14.06
N PRO A 477 32.27 -3.86 -14.35
CA PRO A 477 33.40 -2.96 -14.15
C PRO A 477 33.35 -1.70 -15.03
N ASP A 478 32.72 -1.78 -16.20
CA ASP A 478 32.73 -0.73 -17.24
C ASP A 478 31.68 0.38 -17.02
N LEU A 479 30.61 0.11 -16.27
CA LEU A 479 29.50 1.04 -16.01
C LEU A 479 29.80 2.11 -14.92
N MET A 480 31.04 2.15 -14.41
CA MET A 480 31.45 3.00 -13.29
C MET A 480 32.09 4.34 -13.70
N GLN A 481 32.00 4.75 -14.97
CA GLN A 481 32.40 6.11 -15.38
C GLN A 481 31.38 7.18 -14.95
N ASP A 482 30.13 6.78 -14.66
CA ASP A 482 29.11 7.65 -14.09
C ASP A 482 29.24 7.69 -12.54
N ASP A 483 29.01 8.86 -11.95
CA ASP A 483 28.90 9.04 -10.50
C ASP A 483 27.79 8.12 -9.93
N LEU A 484 27.94 7.57 -8.72
CA LEU A 484 26.96 6.64 -8.12
C LEU A 484 25.56 7.24 -8.05
N MET A 485 25.52 8.55 -7.78
CA MET A 485 24.29 9.32 -7.72
C MET A 485 23.66 9.46 -9.12
N ASP A 486 24.46 9.66 -10.17
CA ASP A 486 24.00 9.72 -11.56
C ASP A 486 23.52 8.35 -12.07
N ALA A 487 24.22 7.27 -11.71
CA ALA A 487 23.79 5.91 -12.03
C ALA A 487 22.49 5.51 -11.30
N TRP A 488 22.26 6.05 -10.09
CA TRP A 488 21.02 5.87 -9.34
C TRP A 488 19.86 6.76 -9.86
N MET A 489 20.15 8.01 -10.23
CA MET A 489 19.17 8.96 -10.77
C MET A 489 18.74 8.63 -12.21
N ARG A 490 19.64 8.07 -13.04
CA ARG A 490 19.30 7.57 -14.39
C ARG A 490 18.69 6.18 -14.29
N PHE A 491 17.51 6.10 -13.69
CA PHE A 491 16.71 4.89 -13.60
C PHE A 491 16.31 4.41 -15.01
N ASP A 492 16.86 3.26 -15.41
CA ASP A 492 16.50 2.54 -16.63
C ASP A 492 16.16 1.10 -16.23
N ALA A 493 14.94 0.65 -16.51
CA ALA A 493 14.48 -0.66 -16.06
C ALA A 493 15.26 -1.80 -16.72
N THR A 494 15.87 -1.55 -17.89
CA THR A 494 16.77 -2.51 -18.54
C THR A 494 18.06 -2.66 -17.72
N ARG A 495 18.69 -1.55 -17.31
CA ARG A 495 19.85 -1.59 -16.38
C ARG A 495 19.47 -2.16 -15.02
N ALA A 496 18.25 -1.89 -14.53
CA ALA A 496 17.69 -2.47 -13.31
C ALA A 496 17.75 -4.02 -13.33
N THR A 497 17.40 -4.61 -14.46
CA THR A 497 17.34 -6.06 -14.66
C THR A 497 18.73 -6.71 -14.68
N PHE A 498 19.71 -6.10 -15.34
CA PHE A 498 21.06 -6.69 -15.48
C PHE A 498 21.99 -6.39 -14.30
N LEU A 499 21.69 -5.37 -13.49
CA LEU A 499 22.54 -4.97 -12.37
C LEU A 499 21.88 -5.26 -11.01
N TRP A 500 20.68 -4.73 -10.79
CA TRP A 500 20.06 -4.73 -9.46
C TRP A 500 19.41 -6.08 -9.12
N LEU A 501 18.86 -6.79 -10.11
CA LEU A 501 18.29 -8.11 -9.89
C LEU A 501 19.35 -9.14 -9.44
N PRO A 502 20.51 -9.30 -10.10
CA PRO A 502 21.62 -10.13 -9.60
C PRO A 502 22.01 -9.85 -8.14
N ILE A 503 22.21 -8.58 -7.80
CA ILE A 503 22.57 -8.13 -6.43
C ILE A 503 21.44 -8.51 -5.47
N GLY A 504 20.19 -8.22 -5.84
CA GLY A 504 18.99 -8.54 -5.08
C GLY A 504 18.85 -10.04 -4.84
N VAL A 505 19.10 -10.89 -5.83
CA VAL A 505 19.07 -12.35 -5.70
C VAL A 505 20.10 -12.83 -4.68
N ILE A 506 21.37 -12.40 -4.81
CA ILE A 506 22.44 -12.80 -3.89
C ILE A 506 22.08 -12.37 -2.47
N GLY A 507 21.64 -11.12 -2.29
CA GLY A 507 21.18 -10.61 -1.01
C GLY A 507 19.96 -11.38 -0.47
N ALA A 508 19.02 -11.79 -1.32
CA ALA A 508 17.83 -12.54 -0.91
C ALA A 508 18.19 -13.95 -0.40
N TRP A 509 19.11 -14.64 -1.08
CA TRP A 509 19.63 -15.92 -0.59
C TRP A 509 20.38 -15.74 0.72
N ALA A 510 21.23 -14.72 0.86
CA ALA A 510 21.88 -14.39 2.11
C ALA A 510 20.85 -14.12 3.23
N THR A 511 19.80 -13.36 2.95
CA THR A 511 18.70 -13.06 3.88
C THR A 511 18.00 -14.34 4.34
N ALA A 512 17.63 -15.22 3.42
CA ALA A 512 16.98 -16.50 3.73
C ALA A 512 17.87 -17.39 4.61
N VAL A 513 19.17 -17.43 4.32
CA VAL A 513 20.16 -18.15 5.14
C VAL A 513 20.27 -17.53 6.53
N ILE A 514 20.42 -16.20 6.65
CA ILE A 514 20.55 -15.52 7.95
C ILE A 514 19.29 -15.78 8.79
N ILE A 515 18.09 -15.65 8.22
CA ILE A 515 16.83 -15.91 8.92
C ILE A 515 16.77 -17.37 9.41
N THR A 516 17.03 -18.35 8.54
CA THR A 516 16.97 -19.77 8.89
C THR A 516 18.03 -20.17 9.92
N VAL A 517 19.25 -19.66 9.79
CA VAL A 517 20.36 -19.90 10.74
C VAL A 517 20.06 -19.21 12.08
N SER A 518 19.57 -17.97 12.08
CA SER A 518 19.24 -17.23 13.31
C SER A 518 18.22 -17.97 14.18
N HIS A 519 17.31 -18.73 13.56
CA HIS A 519 16.32 -19.55 14.26
C HIS A 519 16.91 -20.89 14.75
N ARG A 520 17.92 -21.44 14.08
CA ARG A 520 18.52 -22.75 14.44
C ARG A 520 19.62 -22.63 15.50
N VAL A 521 20.33 -21.51 15.54
CA VAL A 521 21.42 -21.29 16.49
C VAL A 521 20.86 -20.80 17.82
N GLY A 522 21.46 -21.22 18.94
CA GLY A 522 20.99 -20.91 20.29
C GLY A 522 20.73 -19.41 20.54
N ALA A 523 19.83 -19.12 21.49
CA ALA A 523 19.21 -17.81 21.69
C ALA A 523 20.19 -16.63 21.58
N ARG A 524 21.33 -16.67 22.27
CA ARG A 524 22.31 -15.56 22.27
C ARG A 524 22.84 -15.18 20.88
N ARG A 525 23.17 -16.16 20.04
CA ARG A 525 23.65 -15.91 18.66
C ARG A 525 22.50 -15.58 17.72
N GLY A 526 21.33 -16.20 17.91
CA GLY A 526 20.12 -15.86 17.16
C GLY A 526 19.72 -14.39 17.30
N HIS A 527 19.73 -13.86 18.53
CA HIS A 527 19.44 -12.43 18.79
C HIS A 527 20.46 -11.50 18.13
N ALA A 528 21.71 -11.93 18.03
CA ALA A 528 22.76 -11.18 17.34
C ALA A 528 22.66 -11.26 15.82
N LEU A 529 21.85 -12.13 15.22
CA LEU A 529 21.67 -12.24 13.76
C LEU A 529 20.36 -11.62 13.27
N GLN A 530 19.36 -11.46 14.14
CA GLN A 530 18.07 -10.86 13.76
C GLN A 530 18.18 -9.43 13.19
N PRO A 531 18.96 -8.50 13.78
CA PRO A 531 19.12 -7.17 13.20
C PRO A 531 19.74 -7.19 11.79
N LEU A 532 20.74 -8.07 11.57
CA LEU A 532 21.33 -8.28 10.25
C LEU A 532 20.31 -8.86 9.26
N ALA A 533 19.47 -9.81 9.69
CA ALA A 533 18.42 -10.37 8.86
C ALA A 533 17.45 -9.29 8.36
N TRP A 534 17.01 -8.39 9.25
CA TRP A 534 16.13 -7.29 8.90
C TRP A 534 16.80 -6.25 8.00
N ALA A 535 18.08 -5.94 8.25
CA ALA A 535 18.82 -5.02 7.41
C ALA A 535 18.95 -5.54 5.97
N PHE A 536 19.36 -6.81 5.81
CA PHE A 536 19.42 -7.46 4.49
C PHE A 536 18.04 -7.56 3.84
N LEU A 537 17.01 -7.96 4.59
CA LEU A 537 15.64 -8.09 4.10
C LEU A 537 15.11 -6.76 3.53
N LEU A 538 15.31 -5.65 4.23
CA LEU A 538 14.88 -4.32 3.77
C LEU A 538 15.68 -3.84 2.57
N SER A 539 17.01 -3.98 2.59
CA SER A 539 17.88 -3.59 1.47
C SER A 539 17.54 -4.35 0.19
N VAL A 540 17.40 -5.67 0.28
CA VAL A 540 17.07 -6.55 -0.85
C VAL A 540 15.70 -6.20 -1.41
N GLN A 541 14.70 -6.04 -0.54
CA GLN A 541 13.35 -5.77 -1.00
C GLN A 541 13.25 -4.42 -1.72
N GLY A 542 13.95 -3.39 -1.24
CA GLY A 542 14.03 -2.09 -1.90
C GLY A 542 14.61 -2.18 -3.31
N MET A 543 15.68 -2.94 -3.50
CA MET A 543 16.28 -3.16 -4.82
C MET A 543 15.35 -3.93 -5.77
N VAL A 544 14.69 -4.97 -5.26
CA VAL A 544 13.85 -5.86 -6.08
C VAL A 544 12.54 -5.20 -6.50
N TRP A 545 12.00 -4.26 -5.70
CA TRP A 545 10.87 -3.45 -6.14
C TRP A 545 11.18 -2.64 -7.40
N LEU A 546 12.42 -2.23 -7.56
CA LEU A 546 12.90 -1.45 -8.69
C LEU A 546 13.39 -2.31 -9.86
N ALA A 547 13.55 -3.62 -9.66
CA ALA A 547 14.02 -4.54 -10.67
C ALA A 547 12.87 -5.08 -11.54
N SER A 548 13.02 -4.95 -12.85
CA SER A 548 12.24 -5.72 -13.83
C SER A 548 12.81 -7.13 -13.98
N GLY A 549 11.96 -8.08 -14.35
CA GLY A 549 12.36 -9.44 -14.64
C GLY A 549 12.39 -9.73 -16.13
N ILE A 550 12.70 -10.98 -16.45
CA ILE A 550 12.85 -11.47 -17.82
C ILE A 550 11.87 -12.62 -18.02
N SER A 551 11.27 -12.78 -19.20
CA SER A 551 10.43 -13.95 -19.45
C SER A 551 11.25 -15.24 -19.59
N ALA A 552 10.66 -16.38 -19.23
CA ALA A 552 11.31 -17.68 -19.42
C ALA A 552 11.71 -17.96 -20.87
N THR A 553 10.99 -17.38 -21.84
CA THR A 553 11.26 -17.52 -23.29
C THR A 553 12.54 -16.80 -23.73
N GLN A 554 12.99 -15.78 -23.00
CA GLN A 554 14.18 -15.01 -23.32
C GLN A 554 15.45 -15.59 -22.67
N LEU A 555 15.32 -16.52 -21.73
CA LEU A 555 16.46 -17.12 -21.01
C LEU A 555 17.54 -17.72 -21.93
N PRO A 556 17.22 -18.45 -23.01
CA PRO A 556 18.25 -18.99 -23.90
C PRO A 556 19.11 -17.92 -24.58
N ALA A 557 18.49 -16.78 -24.96
CA ALA A 557 19.21 -15.68 -25.59
C ALA A 557 20.15 -14.98 -24.60
N ILE A 558 19.68 -14.76 -23.37
CA ILE A 558 20.49 -14.10 -22.33
C ILE A 558 21.58 -15.03 -21.81
N TRP A 559 21.37 -16.34 -21.82
CA TRP A 559 22.42 -17.31 -21.49
C TRP A 559 23.63 -17.16 -22.40
N GLN A 560 23.41 -16.88 -23.69
CA GLN A 560 24.49 -16.66 -24.67
C GLN A 560 25.23 -15.33 -24.46
N LEU A 561 24.54 -14.30 -23.94
CA LEU A 561 25.12 -12.98 -23.71
C LEU A 561 25.79 -12.85 -22.33
N THR A 562 25.08 -13.24 -21.28
CA THR A 562 25.47 -13.10 -19.87
C THR A 562 25.05 -14.36 -19.07
N PRO A 563 25.86 -15.43 -19.11
CA PRO A 563 25.51 -16.69 -18.43
C PRO A 563 25.39 -16.51 -16.91
N HIS A 564 26.23 -15.65 -16.31
CA HIS A 564 26.18 -15.35 -14.87
C HIS A 564 24.84 -14.73 -14.45
N THR A 565 24.31 -13.78 -15.22
CA THR A 565 23.02 -13.14 -14.93
C THR A 565 21.88 -14.15 -15.08
N THR A 566 21.95 -15.01 -16.08
CA THR A 566 20.94 -16.07 -16.28
C THR A 566 20.91 -17.06 -15.11
N ILE A 567 22.06 -17.48 -14.61
CA ILE A 567 22.18 -18.33 -13.41
C ILE A 567 21.52 -17.65 -12.20
N LEU A 568 21.76 -16.35 -12.01
CA LEU A 568 21.19 -15.60 -10.89
C LEU A 568 19.67 -15.40 -11.03
N ILE A 569 19.15 -15.18 -12.23
CA ILE A 569 17.70 -15.13 -12.47
C ILE A 569 17.05 -16.47 -12.09
N VAL A 570 17.64 -17.59 -12.53
CA VAL A 570 17.17 -18.93 -12.17
C VAL A 570 17.27 -19.16 -10.66
N ALA A 571 18.35 -18.73 -10.01
CA ALA A 571 18.49 -18.78 -8.57
C ALA A 571 17.42 -17.95 -7.84
N GLY A 572 17.03 -16.80 -8.38
CA GLY A 572 15.91 -16.00 -7.89
C GLY A 572 14.58 -16.74 -7.94
N ALA A 573 14.28 -17.42 -9.05
CA ALA A 573 13.07 -18.22 -9.20
C ALA A 573 13.04 -19.46 -8.29
N LEU A 574 14.20 -20.01 -7.92
CA LEU A 574 14.32 -21.14 -7.00
C LEU A 574 14.14 -20.76 -5.53
N LEU A 575 14.32 -19.48 -5.17
CA LEU A 575 14.31 -19.02 -3.78
C LEU A 575 13.05 -19.42 -2.99
N PRO A 576 11.81 -19.27 -3.51
CA PRO A 576 10.62 -19.57 -2.72
C PRO A 576 10.44 -21.08 -2.50
N ALA A 577 10.84 -21.89 -3.48
CA ALA A 577 10.85 -23.34 -3.36
C ALA A 577 11.89 -23.82 -2.34
N ALA A 578 13.09 -23.24 -2.37
CA ALA A 578 14.14 -23.52 -1.40
C ALA A 578 13.75 -23.08 0.03
N ALA A 579 13.14 -21.90 0.17
CA ALA A 579 12.57 -21.41 1.43
C ALA A 579 11.50 -22.36 1.99
N ALA A 580 10.60 -22.85 1.12
CA ALA A 580 9.60 -23.85 1.50
C ALA A 580 10.24 -25.16 1.96
N LEU A 581 11.23 -25.68 1.21
CA LEU A 581 11.96 -26.89 1.60
C LEU A 581 12.71 -26.72 2.93
N ALA A 582 13.37 -25.58 3.15
CA ALA A 582 14.12 -25.32 4.39
C ALA A 582 13.25 -25.39 5.65
N VAL A 583 11.95 -25.10 5.52
CA VAL A 583 10.97 -25.11 6.60
C VAL A 583 10.19 -26.44 6.68
N LEU A 584 9.78 -27.00 5.54
CA LEU A 584 8.91 -28.17 5.48
C LEU A 584 9.70 -29.48 5.62
N TRP A 585 10.94 -29.53 5.10
CA TRP A 585 11.78 -30.74 5.12
C TRP A 585 12.10 -31.25 6.53
N PRO A 586 12.47 -30.39 7.51
CA PRO A 586 12.65 -30.83 8.89
C PRO A 586 11.39 -31.46 9.49
N ARG A 587 10.20 -31.11 8.96
CA ARG A 587 8.88 -31.54 9.45
C ARG A 587 8.26 -32.66 8.59
N ARG A 588 9.01 -33.24 7.66
CA ARG A 588 8.52 -34.27 6.71
C ARG A 588 7.92 -35.51 7.36
N HIS A 589 8.23 -35.79 8.63
CA HIS A 589 7.70 -36.90 9.40
C HIS A 589 6.28 -36.63 9.94
N VAL A 590 5.88 -35.35 10.08
CA VAL A 590 4.53 -34.93 10.50
C VAL A 590 3.65 -34.52 9.31
N LEU A 591 4.26 -34.06 8.22
CA LEU A 591 3.57 -33.55 7.04
C LEU A 591 3.31 -34.64 5.99
N THR A 592 2.18 -34.55 5.29
CA THR A 592 1.90 -35.42 4.13
C THR A 592 2.85 -35.12 2.97
N GLY A 593 3.28 -36.13 2.22
CA GLY A 593 4.15 -35.96 1.04
C GLY A 593 3.63 -34.92 0.03
N GLY A 594 2.31 -34.80 -0.15
CA GLY A 594 1.70 -33.78 -1.00
C GLY A 594 1.91 -32.34 -0.52
N VAL A 595 2.08 -32.08 0.78
CA VAL A 595 2.43 -30.75 1.30
C VAL A 595 3.94 -30.55 1.23
N THR A 596 4.73 -31.54 1.64
CA THR A 596 6.20 -31.48 1.68
C THR A 596 6.80 -31.23 0.30
N TRP A 597 6.25 -31.86 -0.75
CA TRP A 597 6.74 -31.72 -2.13
C TRP A 597 5.86 -30.84 -3.00
N GLY A 598 4.54 -30.91 -2.84
CA GLY A 598 3.61 -30.13 -3.67
C GLY A 598 3.70 -28.62 -3.45
N VAL A 599 4.03 -28.17 -2.23
CA VAL A 599 4.21 -26.73 -1.95
C VAL A 599 5.46 -26.17 -2.65
N PRO A 600 6.68 -26.73 -2.47
CA PRO A 600 7.85 -26.29 -3.22
C PRO A 600 7.67 -26.33 -4.74
N ILE A 601 7.08 -27.41 -5.28
CA ILE A 601 6.83 -27.54 -6.73
C ILE A 601 5.85 -26.47 -7.21
N GLY A 602 4.74 -26.26 -6.49
CA GLY A 602 3.76 -25.24 -6.85
C GLY A 602 4.35 -23.82 -6.81
N LEU A 603 5.22 -23.53 -5.85
CA LEU A 603 5.93 -22.26 -5.76
C LEU A 603 6.97 -22.09 -6.86
N LEU A 604 7.67 -23.16 -7.25
CA LEU A 604 8.59 -23.12 -8.37
C LEU A 604 7.84 -22.82 -9.68
N LEU A 605 6.72 -23.50 -9.94
CA LEU A 605 5.86 -23.23 -11.09
C LEU A 605 5.36 -21.78 -11.10
N LEU A 606 4.92 -21.28 -9.94
CA LEU A 606 4.46 -19.90 -9.81
C LEU A 606 5.60 -18.90 -10.02
N SER A 607 6.80 -19.19 -9.53
CA SER A 607 7.99 -18.33 -9.66
C SER A 607 8.52 -18.32 -11.10
N LEU A 608 8.48 -19.46 -11.78
CA LEU A 608 8.80 -19.56 -13.21
C LEU A 608 7.78 -18.81 -14.08
N PHE A 609 6.50 -18.84 -13.69
CA PHE A 609 5.47 -18.05 -14.35
C PHE A 609 5.65 -16.54 -14.12
N TRP A 610 6.11 -16.13 -12.94
CA TRP A 610 6.41 -14.74 -12.56
C TRP A 610 7.86 -14.31 -12.79
N LEU A 611 8.59 -14.99 -13.67
CA LEU A 611 9.96 -14.60 -13.97
C LEU A 611 10.11 -13.13 -14.47
N PRO A 612 9.13 -12.56 -15.22
CA PRO A 612 9.11 -11.13 -15.56
C PRO A 612 8.96 -10.18 -14.35
N SER A 613 8.59 -10.72 -13.19
CA SER A 613 8.16 -9.95 -12.01
C SER A 613 8.70 -10.59 -10.72
N PRO A 614 10.05 -10.62 -10.54
CA PRO A 614 10.74 -11.38 -9.51
C PRO A 614 10.39 -10.96 -8.07
N GLY A 615 9.89 -9.72 -7.88
CA GLY A 615 9.46 -9.23 -6.56
C GLY A 615 8.38 -10.07 -5.90
N VAL A 616 7.50 -10.72 -6.68
CA VAL A 616 6.48 -11.61 -6.13
C VAL A 616 7.08 -12.91 -5.60
N ALA A 617 8.06 -13.49 -6.31
CA ALA A 617 8.76 -14.67 -5.81
C ALA A 617 9.38 -14.39 -4.43
N PHE A 618 10.06 -13.25 -4.28
CA PHE A 618 10.74 -12.91 -3.04
C PHE A 618 9.75 -12.66 -1.91
N ALA A 619 8.67 -11.93 -2.17
CA ALA A 619 7.60 -11.71 -1.21
C ALA A 619 6.97 -13.03 -0.73
N LEU A 620 6.78 -14.01 -1.63
CA LEU A 620 6.31 -15.35 -1.27
C LEU A 620 7.33 -16.10 -0.41
N ALA A 621 8.63 -15.98 -0.68
CA ALA A 621 9.67 -16.57 0.15
C ALA A 621 9.62 -16.02 1.59
N TRP A 622 9.47 -14.71 1.76
CA TRP A 622 9.34 -14.07 3.08
C TRP A 622 8.08 -14.49 3.82
N LEU A 623 6.95 -14.55 3.12
CA LEU A 623 5.68 -15.03 3.66
C LEU A 623 5.82 -16.46 4.22
N LEU A 624 6.48 -17.35 3.48
CA LEU A 624 6.69 -18.75 3.85
C LEU A 624 7.70 -18.93 4.97
N LEU A 625 8.86 -18.26 4.92
CA LEU A 625 9.84 -18.29 6.00
C LEU A 625 9.25 -17.72 7.29
N GLY A 626 8.53 -16.60 7.21
CA GLY A 626 7.87 -15.98 8.34
C GLY A 626 6.84 -16.89 9.01
N PHE A 627 5.95 -17.51 8.22
CA PHE A 627 5.01 -18.48 8.78
C PHE A 627 5.72 -19.73 9.32
N GLY A 628 6.66 -20.25 8.54
CA GLY A 628 7.36 -21.50 8.79
C GLY A 628 8.26 -21.54 10.02
N LEU A 629 8.89 -20.41 10.30
CA LEU A 629 9.76 -20.19 11.46
C LEU A 629 9.03 -19.47 12.60
N ASN A 630 7.69 -19.36 12.52
CA ASN A 630 6.85 -18.69 13.52
C ASN A 630 7.27 -17.23 13.79
N GLN A 631 7.77 -16.53 12.78
CA GLN A 631 8.15 -15.13 12.83
C GLN A 631 7.07 -14.26 12.15
N SER A 632 6.03 -13.89 12.90
CA SER A 632 4.89 -13.12 12.37
C SER A 632 5.29 -11.79 11.73
N ARG A 633 6.36 -11.15 12.21
CA ARG A 633 6.87 -9.89 11.65
C ARG A 633 7.33 -10.05 10.20
N ILE A 634 8.08 -11.11 9.90
CA ILE A 634 8.54 -11.42 8.54
C ILE A 634 7.36 -11.82 7.65
N MET A 635 6.38 -12.55 8.19
CA MET A 635 5.17 -12.91 7.45
C MET A 635 4.39 -11.65 7.03
N VAL A 636 4.19 -10.70 7.94
CA VAL A 636 3.52 -9.41 7.65
C VAL A 636 4.33 -8.61 6.63
N PHE A 637 5.66 -8.58 6.77
CA PHE A 637 6.53 -7.95 5.78
C PHE A 637 6.35 -8.59 4.39
N GLY A 638 6.32 -9.92 4.27
CA GLY A 638 6.08 -10.59 3.00
C GLY A 638 4.75 -10.20 2.34
N VAL A 639 3.67 -10.08 3.13
CA VAL A 639 2.37 -9.57 2.62
C VAL A 639 2.48 -8.11 2.17
N ALA A 640 3.09 -7.24 2.98
CA ALA A 640 3.27 -5.83 2.64
C ALA A 640 4.13 -5.65 1.38
N SER A 641 5.20 -6.43 1.26
CA SER A 641 6.10 -6.41 0.10
C SER A 641 5.43 -6.88 -1.18
N LEU A 642 4.54 -7.87 -1.08
CA LEU A 642 3.73 -8.31 -2.20
C LEU A 642 2.76 -7.19 -2.66
N LEU A 643 2.06 -6.56 -1.71
CA LEU A 643 1.11 -5.46 -2.01
C LEU A 643 1.82 -4.26 -2.62
N ALA A 644 2.97 -3.87 -2.06
CA ALA A 644 3.79 -2.79 -2.58
C ALA A 644 4.28 -3.09 -4.00
N TYR A 645 4.77 -4.31 -4.25
CA TYR A 645 5.25 -4.69 -5.57
C TYR A 645 4.13 -4.74 -6.61
N LEU A 646 2.93 -5.18 -6.24
CA LEU A 646 1.77 -5.13 -7.14
C LEU A 646 1.43 -3.69 -7.55
N GLY A 647 1.59 -2.74 -6.62
CA GLY A 647 1.50 -1.31 -6.92
C GLY A 647 2.58 -0.87 -7.93
N VAL A 648 3.85 -1.20 -7.68
CA VAL A 648 4.95 -0.88 -8.61
C VAL A 648 4.74 -1.51 -9.98
N TYR A 649 4.30 -2.77 -10.05
CA TYR A 649 4.04 -3.51 -11.28
C TYR A 649 2.98 -2.83 -12.17
N TYR A 650 1.96 -2.22 -11.56
CA TYR A 650 0.98 -1.43 -12.30
C TYR A 650 1.66 -0.24 -13.02
N TYR A 651 2.58 0.45 -12.35
CA TYR A 651 3.31 1.61 -12.86
C TYR A 651 4.51 1.30 -13.77
N GLN A 652 4.79 0.04 -14.09
CA GLN A 652 5.82 -0.32 -15.07
C GLN A 652 5.31 -0.08 -16.50
N LEU A 653 5.63 1.09 -17.07
CA LEU A 653 5.08 1.56 -18.36
C LEU A 653 5.54 0.75 -19.59
N GLU A 654 6.60 -0.06 -19.44
CA GLU A 654 7.16 -0.86 -20.54
C GLU A 654 6.28 -2.04 -20.94
N LEU A 655 5.41 -2.50 -20.04
CA LEU A 655 4.53 -3.65 -20.24
C LEU A 655 3.10 -3.19 -20.52
N PRO A 656 2.51 -3.60 -21.66
CA PRO A 656 1.11 -3.30 -21.96
C PRO A 656 0.16 -3.77 -20.86
N LEU A 657 -0.86 -2.97 -20.56
CA LEU A 657 -1.88 -3.26 -19.54
C LEU A 657 -2.60 -4.57 -19.82
N LEU A 658 -2.86 -4.87 -21.10
CA LEU A 658 -3.44 -6.15 -21.49
C LEU A 658 -2.54 -7.33 -21.09
N GLN A 659 -1.24 -7.23 -21.37
CA GLN A 659 -0.30 -8.29 -21.02
C GLN A 659 -0.22 -8.46 -19.49
N LYS A 660 -0.23 -7.36 -18.73
CA LYS A 660 -0.32 -7.39 -17.26
C LYS A 660 -1.58 -8.10 -16.79
N ALA A 661 -2.74 -7.83 -17.39
CA ALA A 661 -3.99 -8.51 -17.05
C ALA A 661 -3.91 -10.02 -17.26
N LEU A 662 -3.29 -10.48 -18.35
CA LEU A 662 -3.09 -11.90 -18.64
C LEU A 662 -2.15 -12.57 -17.64
N TRP A 663 -1.03 -11.93 -17.29
CA TRP A 663 -0.11 -12.45 -16.27
C TRP A 663 -0.79 -12.56 -14.89
N LEU A 664 -1.47 -11.49 -14.46
CA LEU A 664 -2.18 -11.47 -13.17
C LEU A 664 -3.32 -12.51 -13.13
N GLY A 665 -4.10 -12.61 -14.21
CA GLY A 665 -5.21 -13.56 -14.33
C GLY A 665 -4.73 -15.02 -14.40
N GLY A 666 -3.69 -15.29 -15.19
CA GLY A 666 -3.06 -16.61 -15.30
C GLY A 666 -2.46 -17.06 -13.97
N ALA A 667 -1.85 -16.15 -13.21
CA ALA A 667 -1.33 -16.43 -11.88
C ALA A 667 -2.43 -16.77 -10.87
N ALA A 668 -3.53 -16.01 -10.89
CA ALA A 668 -4.69 -16.29 -10.05
C ALA A 668 -5.28 -17.67 -10.37
N LEU A 669 -5.42 -18.00 -11.66
CA LEU A 669 -5.89 -19.31 -12.11
C LEU A 669 -4.95 -20.43 -11.63
N LEU A 670 -3.63 -20.27 -11.82
CA LEU A 670 -2.63 -21.23 -11.35
C LEU A 670 -2.72 -21.45 -9.84
N LEU A 671 -2.87 -20.38 -9.05
CA LEU A 671 -3.07 -20.49 -7.59
C LEU A 671 -4.34 -21.25 -7.23
N PHE A 672 -5.45 -21.00 -7.92
CA PHE A 672 -6.70 -21.72 -7.69
C PHE A 672 -6.61 -23.20 -8.12
N VAL A 673 -5.89 -23.51 -9.20
CA VAL A 673 -5.60 -24.88 -9.63
C VAL A 673 -4.72 -25.58 -8.61
N LEU A 674 -3.62 -24.97 -8.15
CA LEU A 674 -2.75 -25.52 -7.11
C LEU A 674 -3.53 -25.74 -5.80
N ARG A 675 -4.39 -24.78 -5.42
CA ARG A 675 -5.30 -24.93 -4.28
C ARG A 675 -6.24 -26.11 -4.45
N ALA A 676 -6.85 -26.26 -5.62
CA ALA A 676 -7.76 -27.37 -5.91
C ALA A 676 -7.00 -28.69 -5.86
N ALA A 677 -5.81 -28.76 -6.47
CA ALA A 677 -4.96 -29.95 -6.50
C ALA A 677 -4.59 -30.45 -5.09
N VAL A 678 -4.23 -29.55 -4.16
CA VAL A 678 -3.95 -29.90 -2.75
C VAL A 678 -5.12 -30.63 -2.08
N TRP A 679 -6.37 -30.40 -2.54
CA TRP A 679 -7.58 -31.01 -1.99
C TRP A 679 -8.17 -32.14 -2.84
N LEU A 680 -8.02 -32.09 -4.17
CA LEU A 680 -8.59 -33.04 -5.12
C LEU A 680 -7.69 -34.28 -5.24
N VAL A 681 -6.37 -34.11 -5.27
CA VAL A 681 -5.40 -35.20 -5.44
C VAL A 681 -5.52 -36.26 -4.32
N PRO A 682 -5.60 -35.90 -3.02
CA PRO A 682 -5.78 -36.90 -1.97
C PRO A 682 -7.10 -37.68 -2.08
N ARG A 683 -8.15 -37.06 -2.62
CA ARG A 683 -9.47 -37.69 -2.82
C ARG A 683 -9.49 -38.63 -4.03
N LEU A 684 -8.90 -38.20 -5.15
CA LEU A 684 -8.76 -39.01 -6.35
C LEU A 684 -7.88 -40.23 -6.10
N MET A 685 -6.80 -40.07 -5.34
CA MET A 685 -5.91 -41.16 -4.93
C MET A 685 -6.49 -42.03 -3.79
N ARG A 686 -7.74 -41.79 -3.36
CA ARG A 686 -8.44 -42.51 -2.26
C ARG A 686 -7.66 -42.60 -0.95
N THR A 687 -6.77 -41.64 -0.70
CA THR A 687 -5.95 -41.59 0.53
C THR A 687 -6.69 -41.02 1.74
N GLN A 688 -7.92 -40.54 1.55
CA GLN A 688 -8.80 -40.07 2.62
C GLN A 688 -10.06 -40.94 2.70
N PRO A 689 -10.53 -41.29 3.91
CA PRO A 689 -11.78 -42.02 4.07
C PRO A 689 -12.96 -41.20 3.52
N PRO A 690 -13.99 -41.85 2.96
CA PRO A 690 -15.17 -41.17 2.43
C PRO A 690 -15.81 -40.31 3.51
N ALA A 691 -16.12 -39.06 3.15
CA ALA A 691 -16.71 -38.12 4.08
C ALA A 691 -18.10 -38.60 4.50
N LYS A 692 -18.34 -38.75 5.81
CA LYS A 692 -19.68 -39.07 6.33
C LYS A 692 -20.69 -38.01 5.85
N PRO A 693 -21.86 -38.40 5.33
CA PRO A 693 -22.91 -37.45 4.98
C PRO A 693 -23.32 -36.69 6.25
N ARG A 694 -23.12 -35.38 6.25
CA ARG A 694 -23.60 -34.49 7.32
C ARG A 694 -24.96 -33.93 6.93
N VAL A 695 -25.93 -34.04 7.82
CA VAL A 695 -27.22 -33.35 7.69
C VAL A 695 -26.95 -31.85 7.78
N MET A 696 -27.37 -31.09 6.77
CA MET A 696 -27.14 -29.64 6.77
C MET A 696 -28.07 -28.96 7.78
N PRO A 697 -27.55 -28.09 8.67
CA PRO A 697 -28.38 -27.35 9.60
C PRO A 697 -29.37 -26.44 8.84
N PRO A 698 -30.52 -26.08 9.44
CA PRO A 698 -31.47 -25.16 8.82
C PRO A 698 -30.83 -23.78 8.56
N VAL A 699 -31.33 -23.07 7.55
CA VAL A 699 -30.83 -21.72 7.21
C VAL A 699 -31.34 -20.73 8.26
N SER A 700 -30.42 -20.18 9.05
CA SER A 700 -30.71 -19.15 10.06
C SER A 700 -31.25 -17.86 9.45
N SER A 701 -32.04 -17.11 10.20
CA SER A 701 -32.59 -15.80 9.78
C SER A 701 -31.47 -14.83 9.35
N ALA A 702 -30.39 -14.76 10.11
CA ALA A 702 -29.22 -13.95 9.78
C ALA A 702 -28.57 -14.34 8.44
N LEU A 703 -28.49 -15.64 8.13
CA LEU A 703 -27.94 -16.10 6.85
C LEU A 703 -28.89 -15.78 5.69
N ARG A 704 -30.21 -15.92 5.88
CA ARG A 704 -31.21 -15.50 4.86
C ARG A 704 -31.10 -14.01 4.56
N TRP A 705 -31.04 -13.18 5.59
CA TRP A 705 -30.84 -11.74 5.44
C TRP A 705 -29.56 -11.41 4.67
N ARG A 706 -28.43 -12.04 5.02
CA ARG A 706 -27.17 -11.87 4.30
C ARG A 706 -27.29 -12.26 2.82
N THR A 707 -27.91 -13.40 2.52
CA THR A 707 -28.14 -13.83 1.13
C THR A 707 -29.01 -12.84 0.38
N LEU A 708 -30.11 -12.36 0.98
CA LEU A 708 -30.99 -11.37 0.37
C LEU A 708 -30.27 -10.03 0.16
N ALA A 709 -29.45 -9.58 1.10
CA ALA A 709 -28.65 -8.36 0.95
C ALA A 709 -27.59 -8.48 -0.17
N ILE A 710 -26.99 -9.66 -0.36
CA ILE A 710 -26.07 -9.90 -1.49
C ILE A 710 -26.82 -9.80 -2.83
N LEU A 711 -27.96 -10.48 -2.96
CA LEU A 711 -28.76 -10.49 -4.18
C LEU A 711 -29.40 -9.13 -4.47
N GLY A 712 -29.92 -8.46 -3.44
CA GLY A 712 -30.45 -7.10 -3.53
C GLY A 712 -29.38 -6.10 -3.91
N GLY A 713 -28.17 -6.22 -3.34
CA GLY A 713 -27.01 -5.41 -3.74
C GLY A 713 -26.60 -5.64 -5.20
N LEU A 714 -26.62 -6.90 -5.67
CA LEU A 714 -26.38 -7.22 -7.08
C LEU A 714 -27.44 -6.58 -8.00
N ALA A 715 -28.72 -6.73 -7.66
CA ALA A 715 -29.80 -6.14 -8.43
C ALA A 715 -29.69 -4.60 -8.47
N LEU A 716 -29.37 -3.97 -7.33
CA LEU A 716 -29.13 -2.53 -7.25
C LEU A 716 -27.98 -2.08 -8.15
N VAL A 717 -26.85 -2.79 -8.11
CA VAL A 717 -25.69 -2.51 -8.97
C VAL A 717 -26.08 -2.58 -10.45
N LEU A 718 -26.76 -3.66 -10.87
CA LEU A 718 -27.15 -3.84 -12.26
C LEU A 718 -28.14 -2.76 -12.72
N VAL A 719 -29.13 -2.40 -11.88
CA VAL A 719 -30.09 -1.33 -12.18
C VAL A 719 -29.40 0.02 -12.32
N VAL A 720 -28.48 0.36 -11.41
CA VAL A 720 -27.76 1.64 -11.45
C VAL A 720 -26.81 1.70 -12.64
N ALA A 721 -26.06 0.62 -12.92
CA ALA A 721 -25.16 0.55 -14.06
C ALA A 721 -25.92 0.64 -15.39
N ASN A 722 -26.94 -0.21 -15.60
CA ASN A 722 -27.72 -0.23 -16.84
C ASN A 722 -28.57 1.04 -17.01
N GLY A 723 -29.09 1.62 -15.93
CA GLY A 723 -29.75 2.92 -15.97
C GLY A 723 -28.78 4.04 -16.39
N GLY A 724 -27.55 4.01 -15.87
CA GLY A 724 -26.48 4.92 -16.25
C GLY A 724 -26.04 4.77 -17.72
N ILE A 725 -25.98 3.54 -18.24
CA ILE A 725 -25.74 3.24 -19.66
C ILE A 725 -26.88 3.79 -20.51
N TRP A 726 -28.14 3.49 -20.14
CA TRP A 726 -29.32 3.92 -20.88
C TRP A 726 -29.43 5.45 -20.98
N GLN A 727 -29.17 6.17 -19.88
CA GLN A 727 -29.18 7.64 -19.88
C GLN A 727 -28.14 8.22 -20.84
N ARG A 728 -26.93 7.64 -20.86
CA ARG A 728 -25.84 8.09 -21.73
C ARG A 728 -26.08 7.73 -23.20
N GLU A 729 -26.59 6.54 -23.50
CA GLU A 729 -26.99 6.16 -24.86
C GLU A 729 -28.15 7.04 -25.38
N LYS A 730 -29.13 7.36 -24.53
CA LYS A 730 -30.19 8.31 -24.87
C LYS A 730 -29.61 9.68 -25.22
N LEU A 731 -28.67 10.19 -24.42
CA LEU A 731 -27.98 11.46 -24.69
C LEU A 731 -27.18 11.42 -26.00
N LEU A 732 -26.49 10.32 -26.29
CA LEU A 732 -25.80 10.16 -27.57
C LEU A 732 -26.76 10.16 -28.77
N ALA A 733 -27.97 9.62 -28.61
CA ALA A 733 -28.98 9.56 -29.66
C ALA A 733 -29.76 10.87 -29.85
N SER A 734 -30.14 11.57 -28.77
CA SER A 734 -31.00 12.76 -28.81
C SER A 734 -30.27 14.09 -28.63
N GLY A 735 -28.99 14.07 -28.23
CA GLY A 735 -28.21 15.27 -27.94
C GLY A 735 -27.85 16.07 -29.19
N LYS A 736 -27.86 17.40 -29.07
CA LYS A 736 -27.42 18.34 -30.11
C LYS A 736 -25.90 18.20 -30.30
N VAL A 737 -25.45 18.22 -31.56
CA VAL A 737 -24.02 18.17 -31.90
C VAL A 737 -23.39 19.53 -31.66
N VAL A 738 -22.28 19.56 -30.92
CA VAL A 738 -21.49 20.76 -30.66
C VAL A 738 -20.02 20.44 -30.87
N ILE A 739 -19.33 21.18 -31.73
CA ILE A 739 -17.89 20.99 -31.97
C ILE A 739 -17.13 22.09 -31.24
N LEU A 740 -16.19 21.71 -30.38
CA LEU A 740 -15.32 22.66 -29.66
C LEU A 740 -13.85 22.48 -30.05
N GLU A 741 -13.14 23.59 -30.19
CA GLU A 741 -11.70 23.61 -30.43
C GLU A 741 -10.91 23.25 -29.16
N LEU A 742 -9.83 22.48 -29.33
CA LEU A 742 -8.90 22.12 -28.27
C LEU A 742 -7.81 23.18 -28.12
N ALA A 743 -7.48 23.55 -26.89
CA ALA A 743 -6.30 24.33 -26.56
C ALA A 743 -5.03 23.46 -26.67
N PRO A 744 -3.80 24.05 -26.71
CA PRO A 744 -2.56 23.28 -26.77
C PRO A 744 -2.55 22.15 -25.74
N VAL A 745 -2.47 20.93 -26.26
CA VAL A 745 -2.67 19.69 -25.50
C VAL A 745 -1.33 19.20 -24.99
N ASP A 746 -1.24 18.93 -23.70
CA ASP A 746 -0.10 18.23 -23.12
C ASP A 746 -0.23 16.73 -23.49
N PRO A 747 0.70 16.15 -24.28
CA PRO A 747 0.36 14.97 -25.07
C PRO A 747 0.26 13.65 -24.28
N ARG A 748 0.46 13.59 -22.97
CA ARG A 748 0.53 12.30 -22.25
C ARG A 748 0.14 12.36 -20.77
N SER A 749 -0.68 11.42 -20.33
CA SER A 749 -0.56 10.86 -18.99
C SER A 749 -1.03 9.40 -19.00
N LEU A 750 -0.11 8.48 -18.69
CA LEU A 750 -0.28 7.03 -18.84
C LEU A 750 -0.95 6.35 -17.63
N MET A 751 -1.42 7.14 -16.65
CA MET A 751 -1.66 6.64 -15.29
C MET A 751 -2.96 5.82 -15.11
N GLN A 752 -3.90 5.87 -16.05
CA GLN A 752 -5.23 5.23 -15.93
C GLN A 752 -5.60 4.38 -17.17
N GLY A 753 -4.60 4.04 -17.97
CA GLY A 753 -4.77 3.66 -19.38
C GLY A 753 -4.29 4.77 -20.30
N ASP A 754 -4.35 4.51 -21.60
CA ASP A 754 -3.97 5.47 -22.62
C ASP A 754 -5.03 6.57 -22.73
N TYR A 755 -4.67 7.79 -22.34
CA TYR A 755 -5.51 8.97 -22.49
C TYR A 755 -4.74 10.22 -22.88
N MET A 756 -5.45 11.14 -23.52
CA MET A 756 -4.96 12.48 -23.85
C MET A 756 -5.60 13.47 -22.89
N ALA A 757 -4.78 14.28 -22.21
CA ALA A 757 -5.27 15.36 -21.39
C ALA A 757 -5.95 16.40 -22.30
N LEU A 758 -7.19 16.76 -21.98
CA LEU A 758 -7.97 17.69 -22.78
C LEU A 758 -8.11 19.03 -22.08
N ASN A 759 -7.94 20.09 -22.87
CA ASN A 759 -8.35 21.43 -22.50
C ASN A 759 -9.06 22.06 -23.70
N PHE A 760 -10.22 22.66 -23.49
CA PHE A 760 -11.00 23.28 -24.55
C PHE A 760 -10.70 24.78 -24.61
N ALA A 761 -10.59 25.33 -25.82
CA ALA A 761 -10.39 26.78 -26.02
C ALA A 761 -11.50 27.60 -25.34
N ALA A 762 -12.74 27.09 -25.39
CA ALA A 762 -13.88 27.67 -24.69
C ALA A 762 -13.67 27.79 -23.16
N GLY A 763 -12.92 26.87 -22.52
CA GLY A 763 -12.61 26.94 -21.09
C GLY A 763 -11.75 28.14 -20.71
N ARG A 764 -10.79 28.52 -21.59
CA ARG A 764 -9.99 29.75 -21.40
C ARG A 764 -10.84 31.00 -21.55
N GLU A 765 -11.76 31.01 -22.50
CA GLU A 765 -12.64 32.16 -22.72
C GLU A 765 -13.65 32.33 -21.58
N VAL A 766 -14.21 31.23 -21.04
CA VAL A 766 -15.06 31.29 -19.84
C VAL A 766 -14.26 31.82 -18.65
N THR A 767 -13.01 31.36 -18.48
CA THR A 767 -12.11 31.91 -17.45
C THR A 767 -11.89 33.41 -17.64
N ARG A 768 -11.68 33.88 -18.88
CA ARG A 768 -11.54 35.32 -19.20
C ARG A 768 -12.80 36.12 -18.91
N LEU A 769 -13.95 35.66 -19.40
CA LEU A 769 -15.26 36.31 -19.19
C LEU A 769 -15.60 36.43 -17.70
N ARG A 770 -15.13 35.47 -16.90
CA ARG A 770 -15.28 35.48 -15.45
C ARG A 770 -14.36 36.47 -14.74
N LEU A 771 -13.09 36.56 -15.15
CA LEU A 771 -12.08 37.43 -14.54
C LEU A 771 -12.14 38.89 -15.08
N GLY A 772 -12.79 39.10 -16.23
CA GLY A 772 -12.81 40.37 -16.98
C GLY A 772 -13.91 41.37 -16.60
N GLY A 773 -14.64 41.16 -15.50
CA GLY A 773 -15.60 42.12 -14.96
C GLY A 773 -15.15 42.60 -13.58
N GLY A 774 -14.87 43.90 -13.45
CA GLY A 774 -14.30 44.50 -12.23
C GLY A 774 -15.02 44.11 -10.94
N ASN A 775 -14.19 43.89 -9.91
CA ASN A 775 -14.55 43.57 -8.52
C ASN A 775 -15.23 42.20 -8.31
N ALA A 776 -14.47 41.11 -8.51
CA ALA A 776 -14.70 39.92 -7.70
C ALA A 776 -14.28 40.29 -6.27
N ALA A 777 -15.25 40.67 -5.44
CA ALA A 777 -15.05 40.74 -4.01
C ALA A 777 -14.41 39.42 -3.56
N GLU A 778 -13.31 39.51 -2.82
CA GLU A 778 -12.84 38.44 -1.94
C GLU A 778 -13.97 38.13 -0.95
N GLN A 779 -14.99 37.41 -1.40
CA GLN A 779 -15.82 36.64 -0.49
C GLN A 779 -14.91 35.52 -0.03
N GLU A 780 -14.30 35.72 1.14
CA GLU A 780 -13.80 34.66 2.01
C GLU A 780 -14.93 33.67 2.26
N SER A 781 -15.21 32.83 1.27
CA SER A 781 -15.95 31.61 1.47
C SER A 781 -15.05 30.75 2.33
N VAL A 782 -15.60 30.23 3.43
CA VAL A 782 -14.91 29.40 4.42
C VAL A 782 -14.21 28.16 3.80
N MET A 783 -14.48 27.87 2.52
CA MET A 783 -13.90 26.78 1.73
C MET A 783 -13.32 27.21 0.36
N GLY A 784 -13.23 28.51 0.03
CA GLY A 784 -12.75 28.98 -1.29
C GLY A 784 -13.67 28.58 -2.47
N TYR A 785 -14.98 28.48 -2.24
CA TYR A 785 -15.95 27.94 -3.20
C TYR A 785 -16.30 28.94 -4.31
N GLU A 786 -16.11 28.49 -5.54
CA GLU A 786 -16.51 29.18 -6.75
C GLU A 786 -17.62 28.38 -7.47
N PRO A 787 -18.81 28.96 -7.74
CA PRO A 787 -19.94 28.21 -8.27
C PRO A 787 -19.73 27.75 -9.73
N ASP A 788 -20.20 26.54 -10.02
CA ASP A 788 -20.37 26.03 -11.39
C ASP A 788 -21.40 26.89 -12.16
N GLY A 789 -21.39 26.86 -13.49
CA GLY A 789 -22.34 27.63 -14.31
C GLY A 789 -22.55 27.05 -15.71
N TYR A 790 -23.23 27.82 -16.55
CA TYR A 790 -23.51 27.48 -17.93
C TYR A 790 -22.86 28.49 -18.87
N VAL A 791 -22.21 28.00 -19.93
CA VAL A 791 -21.77 28.81 -21.06
C VAL A 791 -22.74 28.58 -22.22
N LEU A 792 -23.24 29.65 -22.79
CA LEU A 792 -24.04 29.57 -24.01
C LEU A 792 -23.14 29.62 -25.22
N LEU A 793 -23.36 28.68 -26.13
CA LEU A 793 -22.57 28.51 -27.34
C LEU A 793 -23.41 28.82 -28.57
N ALA A 794 -22.79 29.45 -29.57
CA ALA A 794 -23.32 29.56 -30.92
C ALA A 794 -22.33 29.02 -31.95
N PRO A 795 -22.78 28.23 -32.95
CA PRO A 795 -21.91 27.73 -34.01
C PRO A 795 -21.44 28.84 -34.95
N ASP A 796 -20.18 28.80 -35.36
CA ASP A 796 -19.61 29.65 -36.39
C ASP A 796 -19.97 29.15 -37.82
N ALA A 797 -19.50 29.85 -38.85
CA ALA A 797 -19.75 29.48 -40.26
C ALA A 797 -19.18 28.10 -40.66
N ARG A 798 -18.30 27.51 -39.85
CA ARG A 798 -17.71 26.16 -40.04
C ARG A 798 -18.37 25.12 -39.12
N GLY A 799 -19.36 25.50 -38.32
CA GLY A 799 -20.03 24.63 -37.34
C GLY A 799 -19.28 24.46 -36.01
N VAL A 800 -18.21 25.22 -35.77
CA VAL A 800 -17.46 25.22 -34.51
C VAL A 800 -18.11 26.19 -33.53
N ALA A 801 -18.49 25.70 -32.35
CA ALA A 801 -19.19 26.46 -31.35
C ALA A 801 -18.26 27.43 -30.59
N GLN A 802 -18.65 28.70 -30.54
CA GLN A 802 -17.96 29.76 -29.82
C GLN A 802 -18.75 30.20 -28.57
N PRO A 803 -18.08 30.49 -27.44
CA PRO A 803 -18.73 30.96 -26.22
C PRO A 803 -19.22 32.40 -26.36
N LEU A 804 -20.51 32.62 -26.10
CA LEU A 804 -21.17 33.93 -26.16
C LEU A 804 -21.22 34.62 -24.79
N ARG A 805 -21.79 33.93 -23.80
CA ARG A 805 -22.02 34.46 -22.44
C ARG A 805 -22.08 33.35 -21.40
N ILE A 806 -21.90 33.74 -20.14
CA ILE A 806 -22.02 32.88 -18.96
C ILE A 806 -23.33 33.21 -18.25
N GLN A 807 -24.01 32.19 -17.75
CA GLN A 807 -25.21 32.33 -16.93
C GLN A 807 -25.28 31.27 -15.82
N PRO A 808 -25.91 31.56 -14.68
CA PRO A 808 -26.01 30.63 -13.56
C PRO A 808 -27.03 29.50 -13.81
N GLU A 809 -28.05 29.73 -14.64
CA GLU A 809 -29.12 28.78 -14.95
C GLU A 809 -29.19 28.44 -16.45
N VAL A 810 -29.83 27.33 -16.81
CA VAL A 810 -29.96 26.87 -18.21
C VAL A 810 -30.80 27.82 -19.06
N HIS A 811 -31.76 28.52 -18.44
CA HIS A 811 -32.67 29.44 -19.10
C HIS A 811 -32.44 30.87 -18.60
N PRO A 812 -32.71 31.90 -19.45
CA PRO A 812 -33.18 31.81 -20.85
C PRO A 812 -32.05 31.60 -21.88
N HIS A 813 -32.36 30.97 -23.01
CA HIS A 813 -31.50 30.91 -24.20
C HIS A 813 -32.35 31.02 -25.47
N ALA A 814 -31.81 31.61 -26.54
CA ALA A 814 -32.51 31.82 -27.81
C ALA A 814 -32.53 30.56 -28.70
N GLU A 815 -33.43 30.51 -29.69
CA GLU A 815 -33.41 29.45 -30.71
C GLU A 815 -32.07 29.49 -31.48
N GLY A 816 -31.28 28.42 -31.35
CA GLY A 816 -29.93 28.30 -31.94
C GLY A 816 -28.79 28.38 -30.94
N GLU A 817 -29.04 28.85 -29.70
CA GLU A 817 -28.05 28.81 -28.61
C GLU A 817 -28.06 27.43 -27.93
N VAL A 818 -26.87 26.92 -27.60
CA VAL A 818 -26.73 25.65 -26.89
C VAL A 818 -26.12 25.90 -25.51
N PRO A 819 -26.85 25.62 -24.42
CA PRO A 819 -26.30 25.71 -23.08
C PRO A 819 -25.35 24.55 -22.81
N LEU A 820 -24.14 24.84 -22.35
CA LEU A 820 -23.16 23.85 -21.94
C LEU A 820 -22.73 24.10 -20.50
N ARG A 821 -22.89 23.10 -19.64
CA ARG A 821 -22.45 23.20 -18.25
C ARG A 821 -20.93 23.19 -18.17
N TYR A 822 -20.36 24.11 -17.40
CA TYR A 822 -18.95 24.10 -17.04
C TYR A 822 -18.78 23.96 -15.53
N ARG A 823 -17.63 23.39 -15.12
CA ARG A 823 -17.25 23.23 -13.71
C ARG A 823 -15.94 23.95 -13.43
N VAL A 824 -15.83 24.60 -12.29
CA VAL A 824 -14.62 25.37 -11.92
C VAL A 824 -13.72 24.51 -11.03
N ARG A 825 -12.45 24.29 -11.43
CA ARG A 825 -11.47 23.47 -10.69
C ARG A 825 -10.06 24.11 -10.74
N ASP A 826 -9.07 23.50 -10.06
CA ASP A 826 -7.70 24.00 -9.81
C ASP A 826 -6.98 24.63 -11.03
N ASN A 827 -7.10 24.03 -12.21
CA ASN A 827 -6.46 24.51 -13.45
C ASN A 827 -7.39 25.32 -14.36
N GLY A 828 -8.50 25.84 -13.82
CA GLY A 828 -9.48 26.66 -14.55
C GLY A 828 -10.79 25.94 -14.85
N VAL A 829 -11.48 26.41 -15.89
CA VAL A 829 -12.81 25.91 -16.26
C VAL A 829 -12.71 24.56 -16.99
N ARG A 830 -13.33 23.53 -16.43
CA ARG A 830 -13.51 22.22 -17.09
C ARG A 830 -14.84 22.17 -17.83
N ILE A 831 -14.78 21.78 -19.10
CA ILE A 831 -15.92 21.57 -19.97
C ILE A 831 -16.01 20.09 -20.28
N VAL A 832 -17.09 19.43 -19.85
CA VAL A 832 -17.38 17.99 -20.06
C VAL A 832 -16.38 17.02 -19.41
N THR A 833 -15.15 17.00 -19.90
CA THR A 833 -14.07 16.11 -19.47
C THR A 833 -12.72 16.78 -19.66
N ASN A 834 -11.74 16.42 -18.82
CA ASN A 834 -10.34 16.82 -18.94
C ASN A 834 -9.46 15.71 -19.55
N ALA A 835 -10.05 14.60 -19.98
CA ALA A 835 -9.35 13.48 -20.57
C ALA A 835 -10.19 12.80 -21.66
N TYR A 836 -9.51 12.30 -22.69
CA TYR A 836 -10.09 11.38 -23.68
C TYR A 836 -9.35 10.05 -23.61
N PHE A 837 -10.04 9.01 -23.16
CA PHE A 837 -9.51 7.65 -23.06
C PHE A 837 -9.61 6.93 -24.41
N PHE A 838 -8.50 6.40 -24.89
CA PHE A 838 -8.45 5.63 -26.13
C PHE A 838 -7.78 4.27 -25.89
N PRO A 839 -7.90 3.34 -26.86
CA PRO A 839 -7.25 2.05 -26.76
C PRO A 839 -5.74 2.16 -26.66
N GLU A 840 -5.14 1.26 -25.87
CA GLU A 840 -3.69 1.20 -25.71
C GLU A 840 -2.97 1.14 -27.07
N GLY A 841 -1.95 1.99 -27.26
CA GLY A 841 -1.16 2.10 -28.48
C GLY A 841 -1.71 3.04 -29.56
N GLN A 842 -2.80 3.79 -29.32
CA GLN A 842 -3.37 4.74 -30.29
C GLN A 842 -2.98 6.21 -30.06
N ALA A 843 -1.97 6.47 -29.21
CA ALA A 843 -1.60 7.83 -28.83
C ALA A 843 -1.25 8.72 -30.04
N GLU A 844 -0.45 8.22 -30.99
CA GLU A 844 -0.02 8.99 -32.19
C GLU A 844 -1.20 9.41 -33.06
N ARG A 845 -2.24 8.56 -33.15
CA ARG A 845 -3.46 8.84 -33.92
C ARG A 845 -4.25 10.02 -33.35
N TYR A 846 -4.35 10.10 -32.03
CA TYR A 846 -5.13 11.16 -31.36
C TYR A 846 -4.32 12.43 -31.10
N GLN A 847 -2.98 12.38 -31.18
CA GLN A 847 -2.11 13.53 -30.96
C GLN A 847 -2.37 14.69 -31.95
N VAL A 848 -2.86 14.39 -33.17
CA VAL A 848 -3.19 15.39 -34.19
C VAL A 848 -4.58 16.01 -34.03
N ALA A 849 -5.34 15.63 -32.99
CA ALA A 849 -6.68 16.16 -32.75
C ALA A 849 -6.66 17.68 -32.53
N LYS A 850 -7.60 18.37 -33.18
CA LYS A 850 -7.81 19.82 -33.06
C LYS A 850 -9.17 20.20 -32.50
N TYR A 851 -10.18 19.33 -32.66
CA TYR A 851 -11.52 19.57 -32.16
C TYR A 851 -12.07 18.33 -31.44
N GLY A 852 -13.02 18.54 -30.53
CA GLY A 852 -13.83 17.49 -29.91
C GLY A 852 -15.29 17.65 -30.29
N GLU A 853 -15.93 16.55 -30.73
CA GLU A 853 -17.37 16.50 -30.99
C GLU A 853 -18.12 16.10 -29.73
N LEU A 854 -19.00 16.98 -29.25
CA LEU A 854 -19.82 16.81 -28.07
C LEU A 854 -21.29 16.56 -28.45
N ARG A 855 -21.99 15.79 -27.61
CA ARG A 855 -23.45 15.68 -27.59
C ARG A 855 -23.99 16.36 -26.36
N VAL A 856 -24.78 17.42 -26.54
CA VAL A 856 -25.29 18.26 -25.45
C VAL A 856 -26.80 18.04 -25.27
N ALA A 857 -27.22 17.77 -24.05
CA ALA A 857 -28.62 17.69 -23.64
C ALA A 857 -29.20 19.09 -23.40
N GLU A 858 -30.52 19.18 -23.36
CA GLU A 858 -31.24 20.42 -23.04
C GLU A 858 -30.90 20.97 -21.65
N ASN A 859 -30.53 20.11 -20.70
CA ASN A 859 -30.09 20.49 -19.35
C ASN A 859 -28.62 20.99 -19.29
N GLY A 860 -27.93 21.05 -20.43
CA GLY A 860 -26.52 21.43 -20.56
C GLY A 860 -25.49 20.38 -20.15
N GLU A 861 -25.93 19.16 -19.80
CA GLU A 861 -25.04 18.00 -19.66
C GLU A 861 -24.54 17.58 -21.05
N ALA A 862 -23.27 17.22 -21.15
CA ALA A 862 -22.70 16.83 -22.42
C ALA A 862 -21.73 15.66 -22.31
N LEU A 863 -21.58 14.94 -23.42
CA LEU A 863 -20.67 13.81 -23.57
C LEU A 863 -19.73 14.05 -24.75
N LEU A 864 -18.45 13.75 -24.57
CA LEU A 864 -17.47 13.77 -25.65
C LEU A 864 -17.56 12.46 -26.42
N VAL A 865 -17.88 12.56 -27.72
CA VAL A 865 -18.14 11.39 -28.58
C VAL A 865 -16.88 10.95 -29.32
N ARG A 866 -16.17 11.88 -29.94
CA ARG A 866 -15.00 11.60 -30.78
C ARG A 866 -14.09 12.82 -30.91
N MET A 867 -12.85 12.56 -31.29
CA MET A 867 -11.88 13.59 -31.63
C MET A 867 -11.87 13.81 -33.15
N LEU A 868 -11.65 15.06 -33.58
CA LEU A 868 -11.61 15.44 -34.98
C LEU A 868 -10.25 16.08 -35.34
N GLY A 869 -9.78 15.81 -36.56
CA GLY A 869 -8.60 16.42 -37.14
C GLY A 869 -8.82 17.88 -37.56
N ALA A 870 -7.80 18.49 -38.18
CA ALA A 870 -7.88 19.89 -38.64
C ALA A 870 -9.00 20.13 -39.68
N ASN A 871 -9.34 19.10 -40.47
CA ASN A 871 -10.38 19.14 -41.50
C ASN A 871 -11.78 18.75 -40.98
N LEU A 872 -11.99 18.66 -39.66
CA LEU A 872 -13.23 18.18 -39.03
C LEU A 872 -13.58 16.70 -39.34
N GLU A 873 -12.61 15.93 -39.83
CA GLU A 873 -12.76 14.49 -40.06
C GLU A 873 -12.54 13.68 -38.76
N PRO A 874 -13.31 12.60 -38.52
CA PRO A 874 -13.13 11.74 -37.35
C PRO A 874 -11.76 11.08 -37.30
N LEU A 875 -11.11 11.12 -36.13
CA LEU A 875 -9.84 10.44 -35.89
C LEU A 875 -10.02 8.99 -35.44
#